data_AF-A0A2D9SQP9-F1
#
_entry.id   AF-A0A2D9SQP9-F1
#
_cell.length_a   1.000
_cell.length_b   1.000
_cell.length_c   1.000
_cell.angle_alpha   90.00
_cell.angle_beta   90.00
_cell.angle_gamma   90.00
#
_symmetry.space_group_name_H-M   'P 1'
#
loop_
_entity.id
_entity.type
_entity.pdbx_description
1 polymer ?
#
loop_
_entity_poly.entity_id
_entity_poly.type
_entity_poly.pdbx_seq_one_letter_code
_entity_poly.pdbx_strand_id
1 'polypeptide(L)'
;MKRLLVALVAGFSMACAANPVKENIGLYGGHVADIEAMDNAGTSEVLIAVDTSQRGIFRWNPSATIPAWESVTNPDDATITGKIPGQGSLVEEDVANAGVVYGVISFNADSRFSALYESSNYGDLSGTAVSWTASLDSSSAALDEVTSLHGHSSGMYAGTNKGDIYRNASGAGGAFTSVFSHASGNQIVDFAVVSSTKGYVVTRGATGGLSLWSTNWGSTTTDLTASLPATAPVEIRTGACPLSDCSLEIHLIGADPADSSGDTIYIAGSSTNGMAFKSSDGGASWNDGWDYQCGETGSGCEDYDFTDGYPNGDVIRFRGTASSGTESRNVFISKVVMDLDDSSPSWTAVQQLSSTISPSGPDGPSITMTSNVNDGALAIDAIDDTQLYIASDLAIGQITHDPTTGFPSPAGEEMGNAIGIEGLVVNDLDYFENSPTDKELWIVTKSGSGFAQGYNPVDPTSVADTSGWVFPIYVGGDGAPARAVAIDPADKTLALIGTSSVYRNDRADGAIALVDVATNWTRVFDPLDAAYSGTGMPLESDRADRSYTTSLEWQTSSAGSCDRVYLSVANTDTGLEGGIFYSDDKGLTWNVDTLNTGTGLLKMPVNAILSNDNFLWAAVGDRDGRSSETGIRSRLSLCSSSAWWEPSHSTDTVFAALQGEYITALDGTTSSATFSGVVYVTSDQTVYKGELESSTSCSTSGFDCWQFSDVTPTASHSGFSAVAVEPADADHVWVAYDNCIQESTNGGSSWAVYGDSCTDDHEAVKVLAYDDLIAGTEGGAFAYVDDGTTACTSDGFTWDIDANSSVEPLEDGLLFIRYLFDFTGNPLVDAAVDMNGERSSPSEIEVFLATHGAAMDIDGDDTLGPLTDGLMVIRYFFGFRDDALIEGALAATATRTTSDKIEACIEASLP
;
A
#
# COMPACT_ATOMS: atom_id res chain seq x y z
N MET A 1 42.52 -52.44 -7.60
CA MET A 1 42.27 -52.37 -6.13
C MET A 1 41.13 -51.41 -5.92
N LYS A 2 40.05 -51.87 -5.27
CA LYS A 2 38.77 -51.16 -5.08
C LYS A 2 38.78 -50.39 -3.75
N ARG A 3 38.29 -49.14 -3.81
CA ARG A 3 37.47 -48.33 -2.85
C ARG A 3 37.74 -48.35 -1.34
N LEU A 4 37.91 -47.16 -0.75
CA LEU A 4 36.99 -46.49 0.21
C LEU A 4 37.47 -45.03 0.39
N LEU A 5 36.81 -44.03 -0.22
CA LEU A 5 35.90 -43.06 0.43
C LEU A 5 36.24 -42.69 1.88
N VAL A 6 36.74 -41.46 2.08
CA VAL A 6 36.59 -40.68 3.31
C VAL A 6 35.69 -39.51 2.92
N ALA A 7 34.42 -39.59 3.33
CA ALA A 7 33.51 -38.46 3.32
C ALA A 7 33.74 -37.69 4.62
N LEU A 8 34.23 -36.45 4.51
CA LEU A 8 34.14 -35.48 5.59
C LEU A 8 32.74 -34.89 5.47
N VAL A 9 31.79 -35.39 6.27
CA VAL A 9 30.48 -34.77 6.43
C VAL A 9 30.72 -33.54 7.31
N ALA A 10 30.80 -32.36 6.70
CA ALA A 10 30.45 -31.13 7.40
C ALA A 10 28.94 -31.23 7.66
N GLY A 11 28.57 -31.36 8.93
CA GLY A 11 27.17 -31.24 9.32
C GLY A 11 26.74 -29.83 8.99
N PHE A 12 25.87 -29.69 7.99
CA PHE A 12 25.03 -28.52 7.84
C PHE A 12 24.17 -28.44 9.10
N SER A 13 24.42 -27.43 9.94
CA SER A 13 23.44 -26.93 10.88
C SER A 13 22.31 -26.35 10.05
N MET A 14 21.23 -27.12 9.89
CA MET A 14 19.96 -26.60 9.40
C MET A 14 19.37 -25.83 10.57
N ALA A 15 19.65 -24.52 10.64
CA ALA A 15 18.85 -23.63 11.45
C ALA A 15 17.43 -23.70 10.87
N CYS A 16 16.50 -24.32 11.58
CA CYS A 16 15.10 -23.95 11.40
C CYS A 16 15.00 -22.53 11.96
N ALA A 17 15.21 -21.53 11.11
CA ALA A 17 14.73 -20.20 11.42
C ALA A 17 13.20 -20.31 11.61
N ALA A 18 12.68 -19.79 12.72
CA ALA A 18 11.26 -19.58 12.83
C ALA A 18 10.84 -18.66 11.66
N ASN A 19 9.66 -18.88 11.08
CA ASN A 19 9.18 -17.96 10.07
C ASN A 19 8.81 -16.65 10.77
N PRO A 20 9.25 -15.49 10.27
CA PRO A 20 8.82 -14.22 10.85
C PRO A 20 7.31 -14.06 10.67
N VAL A 21 6.65 -13.53 11.69
CA VAL A 21 5.23 -13.20 11.72
C VAL A 21 5.06 -11.75 11.31
N LYS A 22 4.12 -11.53 10.40
CA LYS A 22 3.69 -10.21 9.96
C LYS A 22 2.80 -9.57 11.02
N GLU A 23 3.25 -8.45 11.58
CA GLU A 23 2.54 -7.70 12.62
C GLU A 23 2.17 -6.29 12.14
N ASN A 24 0.90 -5.89 12.32
CA ASN A 24 0.42 -4.57 11.92
C ASN A 24 0.90 -3.48 12.90
N ILE A 25 1.48 -2.39 12.38
CA ILE A 25 2.04 -1.29 13.17
C ILE A 25 0.96 -0.22 13.56
N GLY A 26 -0.33 -0.46 13.28
CA GLY A 26 -1.43 0.23 13.95
C GLY A 26 -2.18 1.31 13.16
N LEU A 27 -2.08 1.34 11.84
CA LEU A 27 -2.82 2.30 11.00
C LEU A 27 -3.90 1.61 10.17
N TYR A 28 -5.09 2.22 10.16
CA TYR A 28 -6.27 1.79 9.39
C TYR A 28 -6.70 2.91 8.46
N GLY A 29 -7.15 2.54 7.27
CA GLY A 29 -7.50 3.45 6.19
C GLY A 29 -7.63 2.69 4.88
N GLY A 30 -8.31 3.28 3.91
CA GLY A 30 -8.48 2.66 2.60
C GLY A 30 -9.14 3.63 1.63
N HIS A 31 -8.73 3.56 0.37
CA HIS A 31 -9.40 4.25 -0.72
C HIS A 31 -10.68 3.51 -1.09
N VAL A 32 -11.81 4.13 -0.80
CA VAL A 32 -13.13 3.65 -1.22
C VAL A 32 -13.33 3.94 -2.70
N ALA A 33 -13.41 2.90 -3.51
CA ALA A 33 -13.61 2.99 -4.95
C ALA A 33 -15.08 3.11 -5.35
N ASP A 34 -15.96 2.53 -4.52
CA ASP A 34 -17.41 2.54 -4.77
C ASP A 34 -18.18 2.42 -3.44
N ILE A 35 -19.39 2.99 -3.42
CA ILE A 35 -20.28 2.97 -2.26
C ILE A 35 -21.70 2.68 -2.71
N GLU A 36 -22.36 1.78 -1.97
CA GLU A 36 -23.76 1.46 -2.21
C GLU A 36 -24.58 1.57 -0.93
N ALA A 37 -25.75 2.19 -1.05
CA ALA A 37 -26.70 2.36 0.04
C ALA A 37 -27.98 1.59 -0.25
N MET A 38 -28.40 0.75 0.70
CA MET A 38 -29.45 -0.25 0.48
C MET A 38 -30.52 -0.19 1.58
N ASP A 39 -31.76 -0.58 1.24
CA ASP A 39 -32.85 -0.76 2.21
C ASP A 39 -32.90 -2.21 2.70
N ASN A 40 -32.32 -2.47 3.88
CA ASN A 40 -32.44 -3.76 4.53
C ASN A 40 -33.64 -3.80 5.49
N ALA A 41 -34.82 -4.14 4.97
CA ALA A 41 -36.04 -4.32 5.76
C ALA A 41 -36.44 -3.09 6.61
N GLY A 42 -36.24 -1.89 6.07
CA GLY A 42 -36.57 -0.60 6.68
C GLY A 42 -35.41 0.06 7.43
N THR A 43 -34.20 -0.48 7.32
CA THR A 43 -32.96 0.16 7.81
C THR A 43 -31.99 0.41 6.67
N SER A 44 -31.53 1.67 6.54
CA SER A 44 -30.49 2.03 5.58
C SER A 44 -29.17 1.39 5.99
N GLU A 45 -28.55 0.66 5.08
CA GLU A 45 -27.24 0.06 5.23
C GLU A 45 -26.31 0.53 4.12
N VAL A 46 -25.01 0.54 4.41
CA VAL A 46 -23.99 1.01 3.48
C VAL A 46 -22.93 -0.08 3.32
N LEU A 47 -22.63 -0.39 2.07
CA LEU A 47 -21.45 -1.17 1.68
C LEU A 47 -20.47 -0.27 0.95
N ILE A 48 -19.19 -0.54 1.14
CA ILE A 48 -18.10 0.13 0.42
C ILE A 48 -17.20 -0.92 -0.21
N ALA A 49 -16.76 -0.67 -1.44
CA ALA A 49 -15.71 -1.42 -2.11
C ALA A 49 -14.38 -0.67 -1.92
N VAL A 50 -13.35 -1.35 -1.41
CA VAL A 50 -12.05 -0.74 -1.11
C VAL A 50 -10.99 -1.35 -2.02
N ASP A 51 -10.45 -0.55 -2.93
CA ASP A 51 -9.52 -1.01 -3.99
C ASP A 51 -8.07 -1.14 -3.52
N THR A 52 -7.79 -0.63 -2.34
CA THR A 52 -6.48 -0.66 -1.68
C THR A 52 -6.40 -1.75 -0.62
N SER A 53 -7.52 -2.44 -0.35
CA SER A 53 -7.62 -3.51 0.64
C SER A 53 -7.68 -4.87 -0.01
N GLN A 54 -6.92 -5.86 0.47
CA GLN A 54 -7.15 -7.26 0.11
C GLN A 54 -8.40 -7.87 0.79
N ARG A 55 -9.17 -7.04 1.50
CA ARG A 55 -10.40 -7.47 2.17
C ARG A 55 -11.68 -7.10 1.43
N GLY A 56 -11.57 -6.57 0.22
CA GLY A 56 -12.69 -6.44 -0.70
C GLY A 56 -13.76 -5.45 -0.24
N ILE A 57 -14.90 -5.98 0.19
CA ILE A 57 -16.13 -5.20 0.44
C ILE A 57 -16.38 -5.15 1.95
N PHE A 58 -16.71 -3.96 2.45
CA PHE A 58 -16.93 -3.71 3.87
C PHE A 58 -18.35 -3.23 4.14
N ARG A 59 -18.85 -3.54 5.34
CA ARG A 59 -20.12 -3.08 5.87
C ARG A 59 -19.91 -2.34 7.19
N TRP A 60 -20.67 -1.27 7.40
CA TRP A 60 -20.64 -0.56 8.68
C TRP A 60 -21.32 -1.37 9.79
N ASN A 61 -20.59 -1.69 10.86
CA ASN A 61 -21.13 -2.32 12.07
C ASN A 61 -21.22 -1.30 13.23
N PRO A 62 -22.37 -0.63 13.42
CA PRO A 62 -22.55 0.31 14.52
C PRO A 62 -22.66 -0.36 15.90
N SER A 63 -22.79 -1.69 15.95
CA SER A 63 -23.03 -2.46 17.18
C SER A 63 -21.79 -3.14 17.75
N ALA A 64 -20.66 -3.07 17.05
CA ALA A 64 -19.37 -3.55 17.53
C ALA A 64 -18.94 -2.83 18.81
N THR A 65 -18.01 -3.43 19.58
CA THR A 65 -17.49 -2.85 20.83
C THR A 65 -16.91 -1.45 20.60
N ILE A 66 -16.26 -1.28 19.44
CA ILE A 66 -15.93 0.00 18.82
C ILE A 66 -16.62 -0.03 17.45
N PRO A 67 -17.55 0.90 17.12
CA PRO A 67 -18.15 0.97 15.80
C PRO A 67 -17.08 1.01 14.70
N ALA A 68 -17.17 0.10 13.74
CA ALA A 68 -16.13 -0.11 12.73
C ALA A 68 -16.72 -0.66 11.43
N TRP A 69 -15.96 -0.53 10.35
CA TRP A 69 -16.19 -1.23 9.11
C TRP A 69 -15.66 -2.67 9.23
N GLU A 70 -16.45 -3.63 8.77
CA GLU A 70 -16.09 -5.05 8.80
C GLU A 70 -16.14 -5.60 7.38
N SER A 71 -15.07 -6.29 6.97
CA SER A 71 -15.04 -6.94 5.66
C SER A 71 -16.07 -8.08 5.62
N VAL A 72 -16.96 -8.03 4.63
CA VAL A 72 -17.99 -9.05 4.41
C VAL A 72 -17.55 -10.14 3.42
N THR A 73 -16.43 -9.94 2.73
CA THR A 73 -15.86 -10.88 1.76
C THR A 73 -14.65 -11.63 2.29
N ASN A 74 -13.81 -10.99 3.11
CA ASN A 74 -12.63 -11.56 3.76
C ASN A 74 -12.50 -11.07 5.22
N PRO A 75 -13.39 -11.52 6.13
CA PRO A 75 -13.37 -11.10 7.54
C PRO A 75 -12.18 -11.69 8.31
N ASP A 76 -11.71 -10.98 9.33
CA ASP A 76 -10.67 -11.45 10.27
C ASP A 76 -11.03 -12.69 11.07
N ASP A 77 -12.33 -12.94 11.25
CA ASP A 77 -12.79 -14.04 12.09
C ASP A 77 -12.35 -15.38 11.50
N ALA A 78 -11.38 -16.03 12.17
CA ALA A 78 -10.85 -17.33 11.80
C ALA A 78 -11.90 -18.46 11.85
N THR A 79 -13.06 -18.22 12.48
CA THR A 79 -14.19 -19.16 12.49
C THR A 79 -15.06 -19.07 11.23
N ILE A 80 -14.94 -17.99 10.45
CA ILE A 80 -15.66 -17.80 9.19
C ILE A 80 -14.86 -18.44 8.04
N THR A 81 -15.54 -19.28 7.26
CA THR A 81 -14.97 -20.03 6.14
C THR A 81 -15.36 -19.45 4.77
N GLY A 82 -14.66 -19.87 3.71
CA GLY A 82 -14.99 -19.48 2.34
C GLY A 82 -14.61 -18.05 1.97
N LYS A 83 -13.70 -17.44 2.74
CA LYS A 83 -13.19 -16.07 2.52
C LYS A 83 -12.71 -15.86 1.08
N ILE A 84 -12.88 -14.65 0.59
CA ILE A 84 -12.54 -14.24 -0.77
C ILE A 84 -11.60 -13.03 -0.65
N PRO A 85 -10.27 -13.23 -0.62
CA PRO A 85 -9.33 -12.13 -0.66
C PRO A 85 -9.42 -11.37 -1.99
N GLY A 86 -8.94 -10.14 -2.01
CA GLY A 86 -8.90 -9.30 -3.19
C GLY A 86 -9.40 -7.89 -2.96
N GLN A 87 -9.03 -7.01 -3.87
CA GLN A 87 -9.40 -5.60 -3.93
C GLN A 87 -10.83 -5.43 -4.43
N GLY A 88 -11.64 -4.67 -3.69
CA GLY A 88 -13.03 -4.37 -4.06
C GLY A 88 -13.07 -3.14 -4.96
N SER A 89 -13.64 -3.26 -6.17
CA SER A 89 -13.68 -2.13 -7.11
C SER A 89 -15.08 -1.59 -7.40
N LEU A 90 -16.12 -2.42 -7.26
CA LEU A 90 -17.51 -2.05 -7.54
C LEU A 90 -18.44 -2.76 -6.54
N VAL A 91 -19.53 -2.13 -6.14
CA VAL A 91 -20.61 -2.71 -5.34
C VAL A 91 -21.94 -2.10 -5.76
N GLU A 92 -22.94 -2.92 -6.05
CA GLU A 92 -24.22 -2.44 -6.61
C GLU A 92 -25.39 -3.33 -6.17
N GLU A 93 -26.49 -2.71 -5.73
CA GLU A 93 -27.71 -3.41 -5.33
C GLU A 93 -28.49 -3.93 -6.56
N ASP A 94 -29.05 -5.14 -6.44
CA ASP A 94 -30.07 -5.59 -7.38
C ASP A 94 -31.41 -4.88 -7.11
N VAL A 95 -31.61 -3.73 -7.74
CA VAL A 95 -32.87 -2.95 -7.66
C VAL A 95 -34.10 -3.78 -8.03
N ALA A 96 -33.97 -4.86 -8.82
CA ALA A 96 -35.09 -5.74 -9.14
C ALA A 96 -35.36 -6.82 -8.08
N ASN A 97 -34.39 -7.14 -7.23
CA ASN A 97 -34.42 -8.24 -6.26
C ASN A 97 -33.84 -7.82 -4.90
N ALA A 98 -34.69 -7.21 -4.06
CA ALA A 98 -34.32 -6.81 -2.71
C ALA A 98 -33.67 -7.97 -1.92
N GLY A 99 -32.61 -7.65 -1.17
CA GLY A 99 -31.77 -8.60 -0.43
C GLY A 99 -30.50 -9.02 -1.18
N VAL A 100 -30.37 -8.69 -2.47
CA VAL A 100 -29.24 -9.13 -3.31
C VAL A 100 -28.33 -7.95 -3.64
N VAL A 101 -27.04 -8.16 -3.45
CA VAL A 101 -25.97 -7.21 -3.84
C VAL A 101 -24.91 -7.94 -4.64
N TYR A 102 -24.32 -7.24 -5.59
CA TYR A 102 -23.19 -7.71 -6.37
C TYR A 102 -21.97 -6.87 -6.08
N GLY A 103 -20.79 -7.48 -6.23
CA GLY A 103 -19.54 -6.80 -6.01
C GLY A 103 -18.42 -7.41 -6.84
N VAL A 104 -17.47 -6.57 -7.22
CA VAL A 104 -16.32 -6.98 -8.04
C VAL A 104 -15.08 -7.02 -7.17
N ILE A 105 -14.43 -8.19 -7.14
CA ILE A 105 -13.24 -8.46 -6.33
C ILE A 105 -12.11 -8.87 -7.28
N SER A 106 -10.93 -8.26 -7.11
CA SER A 106 -9.74 -8.48 -7.95
C SER A 106 -8.57 -9.01 -7.13
N PHE A 107 -7.91 -10.07 -7.60
CA PHE A 107 -6.85 -10.76 -6.84
C PHE A 107 -5.44 -10.24 -7.10
N ASN A 108 -5.22 -9.41 -8.15
CA ASN A 108 -3.88 -8.98 -8.57
C ASN A 108 -3.86 -7.48 -8.90
N ALA A 109 -2.71 -6.84 -8.69
CA ALA A 109 -2.45 -5.42 -9.01
C ALA A 109 -2.56 -5.05 -10.50
N ASP A 110 -2.66 -6.03 -11.40
CA ASP A 110 -2.86 -5.77 -12.84
C ASP A 110 -4.33 -5.58 -13.24
N SER A 111 -5.27 -5.74 -12.29
CA SER A 111 -6.72 -5.60 -12.48
C SER A 111 -7.29 -6.43 -13.66
N ARG A 112 -6.55 -7.44 -14.16
CA ARG A 112 -7.00 -8.30 -15.27
C ARG A 112 -7.90 -9.44 -14.82
N PHE A 113 -8.10 -9.59 -13.51
CA PHE A 113 -8.96 -10.60 -12.90
C PHE A 113 -9.97 -9.97 -11.94
N SER A 114 -10.84 -9.11 -12.47
CA SER A 114 -11.97 -8.52 -11.74
C SER A 114 -13.19 -9.43 -11.83
N ALA A 115 -13.34 -10.31 -10.84
CA ALA A 115 -14.38 -11.33 -10.81
C ALA A 115 -15.65 -10.82 -10.10
N LEU A 116 -16.82 -11.19 -10.64
CA LEU A 116 -18.12 -10.80 -10.09
C LEU A 116 -18.60 -11.80 -9.04
N TYR A 117 -18.94 -11.29 -7.88
CA TYR A 117 -19.52 -12.04 -6.77
C TYR A 117 -20.91 -11.50 -6.44
N GLU A 118 -21.77 -12.39 -5.96
CA GLU A 118 -23.12 -12.07 -5.49
C GLU A 118 -23.29 -12.51 -4.04
N SER A 119 -24.05 -11.73 -3.28
CA SER A 119 -24.52 -12.10 -1.95
C SER A 119 -26.04 -11.92 -1.88
N SER A 120 -26.75 -12.93 -1.38
CA SER A 120 -28.21 -12.93 -1.28
C SER A 120 -28.76 -12.41 0.05
N ASN A 121 -27.92 -11.78 0.87
CA ASN A 121 -28.27 -11.25 2.19
C ASN A 121 -27.46 -9.99 2.56
N TYR A 122 -27.09 -9.18 1.56
CA TYR A 122 -26.29 -7.95 1.75
C TYR A 122 -24.97 -8.13 2.53
N GLY A 123 -24.31 -9.29 2.39
CA GLY A 123 -23.01 -9.55 3.01
C GLY A 123 -23.09 -9.89 4.49
N ASP A 124 -24.25 -10.30 5.01
CA ASP A 124 -24.40 -10.64 6.43
C ASP A 124 -23.47 -11.79 6.87
N LEU A 125 -22.66 -11.51 7.89
CA LEU A 125 -21.66 -12.40 8.50
C LEU A 125 -22.20 -13.24 9.67
N SER A 126 -23.51 -13.25 9.93
CA SER A 126 -24.11 -14.02 11.04
C SER A 126 -23.95 -15.56 10.94
N GLY A 127 -23.44 -16.08 9.82
CA GLY A 127 -23.19 -17.50 9.56
C GLY A 127 -21.77 -17.99 9.93
N THR A 128 -21.42 -19.21 9.50
CA THR A 128 -20.04 -19.77 9.62
C THR A 128 -19.22 -19.67 8.33
N ALA A 129 -19.77 -18.98 7.32
CA ALA A 129 -19.13 -18.74 6.04
C ALA A 129 -19.58 -17.38 5.51
N VAL A 130 -18.75 -16.74 4.69
CA VAL A 130 -19.16 -15.54 3.96
C VAL A 130 -20.33 -15.88 3.02
N SER A 131 -21.23 -14.93 2.81
CA SER A 131 -22.42 -15.14 1.97
C SER A 131 -22.18 -14.95 0.47
N TRP A 132 -20.97 -14.51 0.11
CA TRP A 132 -20.58 -14.19 -1.25
C TRP A 132 -20.25 -15.45 -2.05
N THR A 133 -20.73 -15.51 -3.28
CA THR A 133 -20.45 -16.60 -4.21
C THR A 133 -20.19 -16.07 -5.61
N ALA A 134 -19.36 -16.76 -6.39
CA ALA A 134 -19.05 -16.32 -7.75
C ALA A 134 -20.32 -16.30 -8.63
N SER A 135 -20.55 -15.18 -9.30
CA SER A 135 -21.63 -15.04 -10.28
C SER A 135 -21.30 -15.81 -11.55
N LEU A 136 -22.26 -16.58 -12.04
CA LEU A 136 -22.04 -17.49 -13.16
C LEU A 136 -22.79 -17.04 -14.42
N ASP A 137 -22.18 -17.29 -15.58
CA ASP A 137 -22.83 -17.13 -16.87
C ASP A 137 -23.73 -18.33 -17.21
N SER A 138 -24.44 -18.25 -18.33
CA SER A 138 -25.28 -19.34 -18.84
C SER A 138 -24.53 -20.64 -19.18
N SER A 139 -23.19 -20.61 -19.26
CA SER A 139 -22.31 -21.77 -19.44
C SER A 139 -21.74 -22.31 -18.13
N SER A 140 -22.13 -21.73 -16.98
CA SER A 140 -21.61 -22.03 -15.64
C SER A 140 -20.14 -21.65 -15.43
N ALA A 141 -19.62 -20.69 -16.21
CA ALA A 141 -18.33 -20.06 -15.98
C ALA A 141 -18.50 -18.82 -15.09
N ALA A 142 -17.51 -18.52 -14.26
CA ALA A 142 -17.48 -17.26 -13.51
C ALA A 142 -17.40 -16.07 -14.47
N LEU A 143 -18.07 -14.97 -14.11
CA LEU A 143 -17.90 -13.70 -14.81
C LEU A 143 -16.65 -13.01 -14.30
N ASP A 144 -15.69 -12.79 -15.21
CA ASP A 144 -14.42 -12.12 -14.94
C ASP A 144 -14.23 -10.91 -15.86
N GLU A 145 -13.23 -10.08 -15.56
CA GLU A 145 -12.92 -8.83 -16.27
C GLU A 145 -14.10 -7.86 -16.30
N VAL A 146 -14.88 -7.82 -15.22
CA VAL A 146 -16.00 -6.88 -15.07
C VAL A 146 -15.46 -5.48 -14.79
N THR A 147 -15.92 -4.51 -15.57
CA THR A 147 -15.44 -3.11 -15.54
C THR A 147 -16.52 -2.12 -15.13
N SER A 148 -17.80 -2.49 -15.18
CA SER A 148 -18.92 -1.66 -14.73
C SER A 148 -20.12 -2.50 -14.33
N LEU A 149 -20.88 -2.02 -13.34
CA LEU A 149 -22.09 -2.64 -12.79
C LEU A 149 -23.22 -1.62 -12.76
N HIS A 150 -24.42 -2.02 -13.17
CA HIS A 150 -25.59 -1.15 -13.12
C HIS A 150 -26.82 -1.92 -12.67
N GLY A 151 -27.35 -1.58 -11.49
CA GLY A 151 -28.61 -2.05 -10.95
C GLY A 151 -29.78 -1.35 -11.64
N HIS A 152 -30.79 -2.12 -12.05
CA HIS A 152 -32.00 -1.53 -12.62
C HIS A 152 -33.21 -2.39 -12.28
N SER A 153 -34.42 -1.80 -12.33
CA SER A 153 -35.70 -2.51 -12.14
C SER A 153 -35.92 -3.70 -13.11
N SER A 154 -35.07 -3.83 -14.14
CA SER A 154 -35.06 -4.97 -15.07
C SER A 154 -34.04 -6.07 -14.71
N GLY A 155 -33.29 -5.94 -13.63
CA GLY A 155 -32.23 -6.84 -13.21
C GLY A 155 -30.85 -6.17 -13.23
N MET A 156 -29.85 -6.93 -12.78
CA MET A 156 -28.45 -6.53 -12.71
C MET A 156 -27.75 -6.66 -14.06
N TYR A 157 -26.91 -5.69 -14.42
CA TYR A 157 -26.09 -5.71 -15.63
C TYR A 157 -24.61 -5.59 -15.29
N ALA A 158 -23.77 -6.33 -16.01
CA ALA A 158 -22.31 -6.33 -15.84
C ALA A 158 -21.61 -6.16 -17.19
N GLY A 159 -20.83 -5.09 -17.34
CA GLY A 159 -19.99 -4.81 -18.49
C GLY A 159 -18.59 -5.38 -18.31
N THR A 160 -17.96 -5.82 -19.40
CA THR A 160 -16.64 -6.49 -19.34
C THR A 160 -15.60 -5.85 -20.25
N ASN A 161 -14.31 -6.05 -19.91
CA ASN A 161 -13.18 -5.64 -20.75
C ASN A 161 -13.14 -6.34 -22.13
N LYS A 162 -13.90 -7.43 -22.30
CA LYS A 162 -14.03 -8.19 -23.55
C LYS A 162 -15.10 -7.64 -24.50
N GLY A 163 -15.83 -6.61 -24.09
CA GLY A 163 -16.87 -5.98 -24.94
C GLY A 163 -18.24 -6.63 -24.85
N ASP A 164 -18.46 -7.44 -23.81
CA ASP A 164 -19.74 -8.06 -23.53
C ASP A 164 -20.42 -7.33 -22.36
N ILE A 165 -21.75 -7.20 -22.45
CA ILE A 165 -22.60 -6.85 -21.31
C ILE A 165 -23.52 -8.04 -21.04
N TYR A 166 -23.49 -8.49 -19.80
CA TYR A 166 -24.34 -9.57 -19.30
C TYR A 166 -25.46 -9.01 -18.45
N ARG A 167 -26.58 -9.73 -18.40
CA ARG A 167 -27.73 -9.40 -17.55
C ARG A 167 -28.18 -10.61 -16.74
N ASN A 168 -28.42 -10.40 -15.45
CA ASN A 168 -29.16 -11.31 -14.59
C ASN A 168 -30.55 -10.69 -14.27
N ALA A 169 -31.62 -11.34 -14.73
CA ALA A 169 -32.99 -10.91 -14.48
C ALA A 169 -33.69 -11.72 -13.37
N SER A 170 -32.99 -12.70 -12.79
CA SER A 170 -33.53 -13.68 -11.84
C SER A 170 -33.13 -13.44 -10.39
N GLY A 171 -32.18 -12.54 -10.13
CA GLY A 171 -31.60 -12.32 -8.81
C GLY A 171 -30.54 -13.38 -8.45
N ALA A 172 -30.22 -13.49 -7.17
CA ALA A 172 -29.17 -14.37 -6.66
C ALA A 172 -29.30 -15.84 -7.15
N GLY A 173 -28.18 -16.43 -7.55
CA GLY A 173 -28.07 -17.76 -8.16
C GLY A 173 -28.55 -17.83 -9.60
N GLY A 174 -28.98 -16.69 -10.17
CA GLY A 174 -29.38 -16.54 -11.55
C GLY A 174 -28.20 -16.47 -12.50
N ALA A 175 -28.31 -17.14 -13.65
CA ALA A 175 -27.24 -17.10 -14.64
C ALA A 175 -27.24 -15.77 -15.42
N PHE A 176 -26.09 -15.13 -15.48
CA PHE A 176 -25.85 -13.98 -16.33
C PHE A 176 -25.87 -14.40 -17.81
N THR A 177 -26.66 -13.68 -18.61
CA THR A 177 -26.78 -13.94 -20.05
C THR A 177 -26.27 -12.72 -20.82
N SER A 178 -25.40 -12.94 -21.80
CA SER A 178 -24.93 -11.85 -22.68
C SER A 178 -26.13 -11.24 -23.43
N VAL A 179 -26.30 -9.94 -23.26
CA VAL A 179 -27.36 -9.12 -23.90
C VAL A 179 -26.79 -8.13 -24.91
N PHE A 180 -25.48 -7.90 -24.86
CA PHE A 180 -24.73 -7.14 -25.83
C PHE A 180 -23.34 -7.76 -25.96
N SER A 181 -22.83 -7.81 -27.19
CA SER A 181 -21.48 -8.28 -27.49
C SER A 181 -20.96 -7.52 -28.69
N HIS A 182 -19.78 -6.92 -28.57
CA HIS A 182 -19.16 -6.19 -29.65
C HIS A 182 -18.24 -7.10 -30.48
N ALA A 183 -18.49 -7.20 -31.79
CA ALA A 183 -17.84 -8.17 -32.67
C ALA A 183 -16.30 -8.00 -32.82
N SER A 184 -15.74 -6.86 -32.43
CA SER A 184 -14.29 -6.59 -32.47
C SER A 184 -13.56 -6.77 -31.14
N GLY A 185 -14.25 -7.17 -30.06
CA GLY A 185 -13.65 -7.31 -28.73
C GLY A 185 -13.20 -5.98 -28.12
N ASN A 186 -13.92 -4.89 -28.41
CA ASN A 186 -13.66 -3.57 -27.82
C ASN A 186 -14.05 -3.60 -26.34
N GLN A 187 -13.29 -2.96 -25.46
CA GLN A 187 -13.62 -2.82 -24.03
C GLN A 187 -14.95 -2.09 -23.84
N ILE A 188 -15.80 -2.58 -22.92
CA ILE A 188 -16.90 -1.76 -22.37
C ILE A 188 -16.28 -0.72 -21.45
N VAL A 189 -16.45 0.56 -21.81
CA VAL A 189 -16.02 1.67 -20.95
C VAL A 189 -17.06 1.87 -19.87
N ASP A 190 -18.30 2.12 -20.28
CA ASP A 190 -19.46 2.28 -19.40
C ASP A 190 -20.77 2.11 -20.21
N PHE A 191 -21.90 1.93 -19.55
CA PHE A 191 -23.21 1.78 -20.18
C PHE A 191 -24.35 2.29 -19.30
N ALA A 192 -25.42 2.79 -19.94
CA ALA A 192 -26.60 3.28 -19.25
C ALA A 192 -27.81 2.37 -19.52
N VAL A 193 -28.49 1.95 -18.45
CA VAL A 193 -29.71 1.13 -18.52
C VAL A 193 -30.95 2.01 -18.40
N VAL A 194 -31.72 2.12 -19.48
CA VAL A 194 -33.00 2.87 -19.49
C VAL A 194 -34.18 1.96 -19.16
N SER A 195 -34.18 0.75 -19.74
CA SER A 195 -35.23 -0.24 -19.55
C SER A 195 -34.74 -1.61 -19.97
N SER A 196 -35.58 -2.64 -19.78
CA SER A 196 -35.35 -3.98 -20.32
C SER A 196 -35.25 -4.06 -21.85
N THR A 197 -35.53 -2.96 -22.57
CA THR A 197 -35.52 -2.89 -24.05
C THR A 197 -34.81 -1.67 -24.60
N LYS A 198 -34.10 -0.90 -23.77
CA LYS A 198 -33.37 0.30 -24.21
C LYS A 198 -32.17 0.54 -23.29
N GLY A 199 -31.04 0.86 -23.88
CA GLY A 199 -29.83 1.28 -23.19
C GLY A 199 -28.81 1.88 -24.16
N TYR A 200 -27.75 2.41 -23.59
CA TYR A 200 -26.64 3.02 -24.33
C TYR A 200 -25.33 2.43 -23.86
N VAL A 201 -24.38 2.25 -24.77
CA VAL A 201 -23.10 1.59 -24.47
C VAL A 201 -21.97 2.42 -25.08
N VAL A 202 -20.96 2.71 -24.27
CA VAL A 202 -19.70 3.30 -24.72
C VAL A 202 -18.65 2.20 -24.76
N THR A 203 -17.98 2.06 -25.92
CA THR A 203 -16.91 1.07 -26.10
C THR A 203 -15.62 1.73 -26.53
N ARG A 204 -14.47 1.15 -26.15
CA ARG A 204 -13.13 1.61 -26.57
C ARG A 204 -12.40 0.52 -27.35
N GLY A 205 -11.95 0.86 -28.55
CA GLY A 205 -11.13 -0.04 -29.37
C GLY A 205 -9.67 -0.09 -28.89
N ALA A 206 -8.92 -1.10 -29.37
CA ALA A 206 -7.51 -1.32 -28.99
C ALA A 206 -6.56 -0.13 -29.29
N THR A 207 -6.95 0.77 -30.20
CA THR A 207 -6.19 1.99 -30.51
C THR A 207 -6.74 3.23 -29.78
N GLY A 208 -7.58 3.05 -28.77
CA GLY A 208 -8.20 4.12 -27.97
C GLY A 208 -9.46 4.75 -28.58
N GLY A 209 -9.88 4.35 -29.79
CA GLY A 209 -11.04 4.94 -30.46
C GLY A 209 -12.36 4.63 -29.73
N LEU A 210 -13.13 5.67 -29.41
CA LEU A 210 -14.43 5.53 -28.75
C LEU A 210 -15.55 5.25 -29.75
N SER A 211 -16.59 4.56 -29.28
CA SER A 211 -17.82 4.33 -30.04
C SER A 211 -19.02 4.37 -29.10
N LEU A 212 -20.12 4.95 -29.58
CA LEU A 212 -21.37 5.04 -28.84
C LEU A 212 -22.44 4.24 -29.56
N TRP A 213 -23.18 3.45 -28.79
CA TRP A 213 -24.23 2.58 -29.30
C TRP A 213 -25.51 2.79 -28.54
N SER A 214 -26.66 2.75 -29.24
CA SER A 214 -27.92 2.44 -28.58
C SER A 214 -28.26 0.96 -28.82
N THR A 215 -28.83 0.32 -27.81
CA THR A 215 -29.16 -1.10 -27.82
C THR A 215 -30.52 -1.35 -27.19
N ASN A 216 -31.14 -2.46 -27.58
CA ASN A 216 -32.32 -3.01 -26.92
C ASN A 216 -32.04 -4.35 -26.23
N TRP A 217 -30.77 -4.62 -25.91
CA TRP A 217 -30.31 -5.78 -25.16
C TRP A 217 -30.53 -7.14 -25.85
N GLY A 218 -30.46 -7.19 -27.19
CA GLY A 218 -30.39 -8.47 -27.92
C GLY A 218 -31.12 -8.59 -29.25
N SER A 219 -31.67 -7.51 -29.83
CA SER A 219 -32.31 -7.59 -31.17
C SER A 219 -31.96 -6.49 -32.16
N THR A 220 -31.52 -5.31 -31.72
CA THR A 220 -31.05 -4.23 -32.59
C THR A 220 -30.07 -3.35 -31.83
N THR A 221 -28.91 -3.12 -32.43
CA THR A 221 -27.92 -2.15 -32.00
C THR A 221 -27.77 -1.09 -33.09
N THR A 222 -27.73 0.18 -32.70
CA THR A 222 -27.55 1.31 -33.62
C THR A 222 -26.26 2.03 -33.26
N ASP A 223 -25.37 2.16 -34.24
CA ASP A 223 -24.13 2.94 -34.11
C ASP A 223 -24.45 4.43 -34.12
N LEU A 224 -24.11 5.11 -33.03
CA LEU A 224 -24.25 6.56 -32.85
C LEU A 224 -22.88 7.25 -32.80
N THR A 225 -21.79 6.54 -33.11
CA THR A 225 -20.42 7.04 -33.01
C THR A 225 -20.20 8.29 -33.87
N ALA A 226 -20.83 8.36 -35.05
CA ALA A 226 -20.75 9.54 -35.92
C ALA A 226 -21.45 10.79 -35.35
N SER A 227 -22.29 10.61 -34.33
CA SER A 227 -23.00 11.69 -33.62
C SER A 227 -22.28 12.12 -32.35
N LEU A 228 -21.22 11.42 -31.92
CA LEU A 228 -20.39 11.88 -30.80
C LEU A 228 -19.82 13.28 -31.12
N PRO A 229 -19.60 14.13 -30.10
CA PRO A 229 -18.90 15.40 -30.29
C PRO A 229 -17.59 15.17 -31.05
N ALA A 230 -17.39 15.90 -32.15
CA ALA A 230 -16.26 15.66 -33.04
C ALA A 230 -14.91 16.02 -32.40
N THR A 231 -14.92 16.94 -31.43
CA THR A 231 -13.74 17.48 -30.76
C THR A 231 -14.05 17.81 -29.30
N ALA A 232 -13.03 17.71 -28.44
CA ALA A 232 -13.05 18.37 -27.14
C ALA A 232 -13.03 19.90 -27.35
N PRO A 233 -13.92 20.69 -26.71
CA PRO A 233 -13.99 22.14 -26.91
C PRO A 233 -12.89 22.95 -26.21
N VAL A 234 -11.87 22.32 -25.60
CA VAL A 234 -10.78 23.03 -24.89
C VAL A 234 -9.38 22.53 -25.28
N GLU A 235 -8.46 23.50 -25.37
CA GLU A 235 -7.03 23.36 -25.66
C GLU A 235 -6.32 22.50 -24.58
N ILE A 236 -5.64 21.43 -25.00
CA ILE A 236 -4.56 20.85 -24.17
C ILE A 236 -3.50 21.93 -24.07
N ARG A 237 -3.13 22.33 -22.84
CA ARG A 237 -2.14 23.39 -22.55
C ARG A 237 -0.71 23.09 -23.06
N THR A 238 -0.50 22.07 -23.90
CA THR A 238 0.78 21.79 -24.58
C THR A 238 0.93 22.47 -25.94
N GLY A 239 -0.02 23.32 -26.34
CA GLY A 239 0.07 24.15 -27.56
C GLY A 239 0.03 23.36 -28.88
N ALA A 240 -0.22 22.05 -28.84
CA ALA A 240 -0.23 21.17 -30.02
C ALA A 240 -1.64 20.94 -30.61
N CYS A 241 -2.71 21.31 -29.90
CA CYS A 241 -4.07 20.98 -30.31
C CYS A 241 -5.02 22.20 -30.30
N PRO A 242 -5.21 22.88 -31.45
CA PRO A 242 -6.31 23.82 -31.57
C PRO A 242 -7.66 23.07 -31.52
N LEU A 243 -8.70 23.76 -31.04
CA LEU A 243 -10.12 23.38 -30.83
C LEU A 243 -10.78 22.45 -31.90
N SER A 244 -10.13 22.23 -33.05
CA SER A 244 -10.59 21.41 -34.17
C SER A 244 -10.07 19.97 -34.20
N ASP A 245 -9.10 19.57 -33.36
CA ASP A 245 -8.39 18.27 -33.56
C ASP A 245 -8.15 17.43 -32.28
N CYS A 246 -8.74 17.79 -31.13
CA CYS A 246 -8.46 17.08 -29.87
C CYS A 246 -9.32 15.83 -29.72
N SER A 247 -8.70 14.72 -29.30
CA SER A 247 -9.40 13.44 -29.10
C SER A 247 -10.42 13.56 -27.97
N LEU A 248 -11.68 13.24 -28.27
CA LEU A 248 -12.71 13.07 -27.26
C LEU A 248 -12.36 11.87 -26.36
N GLU A 249 -12.48 12.05 -25.05
CA GLU A 249 -12.39 10.97 -24.07
C GLU A 249 -13.72 10.89 -23.30
N ILE A 250 -14.28 9.68 -23.17
CA ILE A 250 -15.50 9.38 -22.43
C ILE A 250 -15.16 8.22 -21.51
N HIS A 251 -15.53 8.35 -20.24
CA HIS A 251 -15.43 7.31 -19.22
C HIS A 251 -16.78 7.00 -18.56
N LEU A 252 -17.75 7.93 -18.65
CA LEU A 252 -19.05 7.80 -18.02
C LEU A 252 -20.18 8.05 -19.00
N ILE A 253 -21.27 7.29 -18.86
CA ILE A 253 -22.54 7.52 -19.53
C ILE A 253 -23.72 7.28 -18.56
N GLY A 254 -24.61 8.26 -18.47
CA GLY A 254 -25.79 8.20 -17.60
C GLY A 254 -27.06 8.50 -18.38
N ALA A 255 -28.13 7.74 -18.12
CA ALA A 255 -29.45 8.05 -18.66
C ALA A 255 -30.33 8.66 -17.56
N ASP A 256 -31.02 9.75 -17.89
CA ASP A 256 -31.88 10.44 -16.93
C ASP A 256 -33.09 9.56 -16.53
N PRO A 257 -33.22 9.18 -15.25
CA PRO A 257 -34.30 8.31 -14.81
C PRO A 257 -35.67 9.00 -14.78
N ALA A 258 -35.73 10.34 -14.75
CA ALA A 258 -36.99 11.08 -14.81
C ALA A 258 -37.50 11.23 -16.26
N ASP A 259 -36.63 11.06 -17.25
CA ASP A 259 -37.02 11.03 -18.66
C ASP A 259 -37.58 9.65 -19.04
N SER A 260 -38.90 9.51 -18.97
CA SER A 260 -39.61 8.29 -19.39
C SER A 260 -39.40 7.86 -20.85
N SER A 261 -38.89 8.73 -21.73
CA SER A 261 -38.51 8.35 -23.10
C SER A 261 -37.13 7.69 -23.14
N GLY A 262 -36.27 8.01 -22.16
CA GLY A 262 -34.88 7.62 -22.08
C GLY A 262 -34.03 8.14 -23.23
N ASP A 263 -34.36 9.33 -23.75
CA ASP A 263 -33.58 10.02 -24.79
C ASP A 263 -32.65 11.08 -24.18
N THR A 264 -32.84 11.42 -22.91
CA THR A 264 -31.93 12.30 -22.17
C THR A 264 -30.78 11.49 -21.60
N ILE A 265 -29.58 11.72 -22.15
CA ILE A 265 -28.34 11.05 -21.74
C ILE A 265 -27.21 12.05 -21.55
N TYR A 266 -26.28 11.68 -20.69
CA TYR A 266 -25.10 12.45 -20.33
C TYR A 266 -23.86 11.61 -20.58
N ILE A 267 -22.80 12.24 -21.07
CA ILE A 267 -21.46 11.63 -21.14
C ILE A 267 -20.45 12.55 -20.49
N ALA A 268 -19.47 11.96 -19.82
CA ALA A 268 -18.35 12.70 -19.23
C ALA A 268 -17.02 11.95 -19.36
N GLY A 269 -15.91 12.68 -19.38
CA GLY A 269 -14.55 12.14 -19.44
C GLY A 269 -13.47 13.23 -19.65
N SER A 270 -12.18 12.81 -19.64
CA SER A 270 -10.92 13.56 -19.90
C SER A 270 -9.95 13.62 -18.71
N SER A 271 -8.68 13.28 -18.92
CA SER A 271 -7.60 13.31 -17.92
C SER A 271 -7.03 14.70 -17.63
N THR A 272 -7.17 15.66 -18.55
CA THR A 272 -6.57 17.00 -18.43
C THR A 272 -7.59 18.11 -18.24
N ASN A 273 -8.85 17.93 -18.66
CA ASN A 273 -9.94 18.91 -18.53
C ASN A 273 -11.29 18.18 -18.51
N GLY A 274 -11.93 18.00 -17.35
CA GLY A 274 -13.19 17.26 -17.24
C GLY A 274 -14.29 17.86 -18.13
N MET A 275 -14.75 17.11 -19.13
CA MET A 275 -15.83 17.50 -20.04
C MET A 275 -17.12 16.79 -19.68
N ALA A 276 -18.25 17.49 -19.78
CA ALA A 276 -19.56 16.88 -19.69
C ALA A 276 -20.46 17.40 -20.83
N PHE A 277 -21.16 16.46 -21.48
CA PHE A 277 -22.10 16.74 -22.54
C PHE A 277 -23.47 16.17 -22.19
N LYS A 278 -24.51 16.83 -22.69
CA LYS A 278 -25.90 16.41 -22.58
C LYS A 278 -26.49 16.23 -23.97
N SER A 279 -27.19 15.13 -24.17
CA SER A 279 -28.10 14.90 -25.29
C SER A 279 -29.53 14.80 -24.76
N SER A 280 -30.50 15.28 -25.54
CA SER A 280 -31.93 15.15 -25.24
C SER A 280 -32.69 14.41 -26.34
N ASP A 281 -31.97 13.76 -27.26
CA ASP A 281 -32.51 13.05 -28.43
C ASP A 281 -31.84 11.68 -28.65
N GLY A 282 -31.36 11.07 -27.57
CA GLY A 282 -30.78 9.73 -27.54
C GLY A 282 -29.40 9.65 -28.16
N GLY A 283 -28.60 10.71 -28.03
CA GLY A 283 -27.24 10.81 -28.56
C GLY A 283 -27.15 11.18 -30.05
N ALA A 284 -28.25 11.64 -30.66
CA ALA A 284 -28.24 12.09 -32.05
C ALA A 284 -27.65 13.50 -32.20
N SER A 285 -27.80 14.33 -31.18
CA SER A 285 -27.12 15.61 -31.02
C SER A 285 -26.72 15.85 -29.56
N TRP A 286 -25.67 16.66 -29.39
CA TRP A 286 -25.14 17.05 -28.09
C TRP A 286 -25.19 18.57 -27.97
N ASN A 287 -25.29 19.08 -26.75
CA ASN A 287 -24.96 20.47 -26.48
C ASN A 287 -23.47 20.73 -26.80
N ASP A 288 -23.07 22.00 -26.79
CA ASP A 288 -21.69 22.38 -27.09
C ASP A 288 -20.68 21.97 -25.99
N GLY A 289 -21.09 21.15 -25.02
CA GLY A 289 -20.37 20.89 -23.77
C GLY A 289 -20.58 22.01 -22.76
N TRP A 290 -20.60 21.66 -21.47
CA TRP A 290 -20.74 22.68 -20.41
C TRP A 290 -19.54 23.63 -20.33
N ASP A 291 -18.36 23.16 -20.72
CA ASP A 291 -17.09 23.89 -20.76
C ASP A 291 -17.09 25.04 -21.80
N TYR A 292 -17.65 24.80 -22.99
CA TYR A 292 -17.68 25.77 -24.10
C TYR A 292 -18.48 27.05 -23.79
N GLN A 293 -19.56 26.96 -23.01
CA GLN A 293 -20.39 28.12 -22.68
C GLN A 293 -19.66 29.17 -21.83
N CYS A 294 -18.64 28.75 -21.08
CA CYS A 294 -17.86 29.64 -20.20
C CYS A 294 -16.70 30.34 -20.94
N GLY A 295 -16.17 29.76 -22.02
CA GLY A 295 -15.09 30.34 -22.82
C GLY A 295 -15.51 31.44 -23.81
N GLU A 296 -16.80 31.63 -24.06
CA GLU A 296 -17.29 32.62 -25.04
C GLU A 296 -17.30 34.06 -24.48
N THR A 297 -16.67 35.00 -25.21
CA THR A 297 -16.70 36.43 -24.86
C THR A 297 -18.14 36.95 -24.72
N GLY A 298 -18.51 37.37 -23.50
CA GLY A 298 -19.87 37.86 -23.19
C GLY A 298 -20.84 36.80 -22.66
N SER A 299 -20.36 35.59 -22.34
CA SER A 299 -21.09 34.55 -21.60
C SER A 299 -21.49 34.95 -20.19
N GLY A 300 -20.80 35.95 -19.61
CA GLY A 300 -20.95 36.35 -18.21
C GLY A 300 -20.06 35.58 -17.24
N CYS A 301 -19.14 34.76 -17.76
CA CYS A 301 -18.26 33.88 -17.02
C CYS A 301 -16.85 34.47 -16.77
N GLU A 302 -16.76 35.77 -16.48
CA GLU A 302 -15.48 36.42 -16.12
C GLU A 302 -15.14 36.07 -14.65
N ASP A 303 -14.34 35.02 -14.43
CA ASP A 303 -13.52 34.71 -13.21
C ASP A 303 -13.30 33.17 -12.96
N TYR A 304 -13.30 32.33 -14.00
CA TYR A 304 -13.14 30.87 -13.84
C TYR A 304 -11.81 30.35 -14.40
N ASP A 305 -10.86 30.06 -13.51
CA ASP A 305 -9.77 29.10 -13.77
C ASP A 305 -10.28 27.72 -13.34
N PHE A 306 -10.19 26.74 -14.24
CA PHE A 306 -10.45 25.33 -13.92
C PHE A 306 -9.15 24.72 -13.38
N THR A 307 -9.17 24.25 -12.13
CA THR A 307 -8.22 23.23 -11.64
C THR A 307 -8.77 21.84 -11.93
N ASP A 308 -7.85 20.88 -12.03
CA ASP A 308 -8.00 19.53 -12.58
C ASP A 308 -9.14 18.68 -12.00
N GLY A 309 -9.45 17.58 -12.70
CA GLY A 309 -10.24 16.45 -12.21
C GLY A 309 -10.59 15.49 -13.35
N TYR A 310 -10.22 14.22 -13.21
CA TYR A 310 -10.52 13.15 -14.17
C TYR A 310 -11.89 12.53 -13.83
N PRO A 311 -12.91 12.51 -14.71
CA PRO A 311 -14.14 11.76 -14.38
C PRO A 311 -13.85 10.25 -14.52
N ASN A 312 -13.71 9.56 -13.39
CA ASN A 312 -13.49 8.11 -13.31
C ASN A 312 -14.24 7.53 -12.12
N GLY A 313 -14.60 6.25 -12.19
CA GLY A 313 -15.54 5.63 -11.26
C GLY A 313 -16.99 5.67 -11.78
N ASP A 314 -17.87 4.86 -11.19
CA ASP A 314 -19.17 4.44 -11.73
C ASP A 314 -20.26 5.55 -11.88
N VAL A 315 -20.05 6.74 -11.34
CA VAL A 315 -21.22 7.44 -10.79
C VAL A 315 -21.60 8.75 -11.49
N ILE A 316 -22.61 8.66 -12.35
CA ILE A 316 -23.57 9.76 -12.59
C ILE A 316 -24.81 9.51 -11.73
N ARG A 317 -24.99 10.26 -10.63
CA ARG A 317 -26.24 10.20 -9.83
C ARG A 317 -27.19 11.32 -10.21
N PHE A 318 -28.47 10.99 -10.25
CA PHE A 318 -29.55 11.92 -10.58
C PHE A 318 -30.37 12.26 -9.34
N ARG A 319 -30.78 13.53 -9.21
CA ARG A 319 -31.61 13.95 -8.07
C ARG A 319 -32.66 14.98 -8.44
N GLY A 320 -33.84 14.76 -7.83
CA GLY A 320 -35.00 15.63 -7.96
C GLY A 320 -35.56 15.60 -9.37
N THR A 321 -36.78 16.12 -9.52
CA THR A 321 -37.39 16.28 -10.84
C THR A 321 -37.47 17.77 -11.14
N ALA A 322 -37.05 18.16 -12.35
CA ALA A 322 -37.21 19.52 -12.83
C ALA A 322 -38.69 19.92 -12.81
N SER A 323 -38.99 21.21 -12.77
CA SER A 323 -40.38 21.70 -12.75
C SER A 323 -41.20 21.27 -13.96
N SER A 324 -40.55 20.85 -15.05
CA SER A 324 -41.19 20.25 -16.22
C SER A 324 -41.77 18.86 -15.95
N GLY A 325 -41.25 18.12 -14.97
CA GLY A 325 -41.62 16.74 -14.68
C GLY A 325 -41.02 15.70 -15.63
N THR A 326 -40.12 16.12 -16.53
CA THR A 326 -39.63 15.29 -17.66
C THR A 326 -38.14 15.02 -17.63
N GLU A 327 -37.44 15.58 -16.64
CA GLU A 327 -35.98 15.53 -16.55
C GLU A 327 -35.61 15.64 -15.06
N SER A 328 -34.48 15.05 -14.68
CA SER A 328 -33.90 15.26 -13.37
C SER A 328 -33.45 16.70 -13.19
N ARG A 329 -33.53 17.19 -11.96
CA ARG A 329 -33.18 18.59 -11.67
C ARG A 329 -31.67 18.79 -11.54
N ASN A 330 -31.01 17.83 -10.91
CA ASN A 330 -29.59 17.87 -10.60
C ASN A 330 -28.92 16.58 -11.05
N VAL A 331 -27.68 16.70 -11.52
CA VAL A 331 -26.82 15.60 -11.98
C VAL A 331 -25.48 15.76 -11.28
N PHE A 332 -25.09 14.75 -10.51
CA PHE A 332 -23.77 14.65 -9.90
C PHE A 332 -22.87 13.85 -10.83
N ILE A 333 -21.66 14.34 -11.09
CA ILE A 333 -20.65 13.68 -11.91
C ILE A 333 -19.35 13.71 -11.10
N SER A 334 -18.79 12.52 -10.82
CA SER A 334 -17.55 12.36 -10.05
C SER A 334 -16.30 12.94 -10.78
N LYS A 335 -15.28 13.37 -10.03
CA LYS A 335 -14.02 14.00 -10.53
C LYS A 335 -12.82 13.68 -9.60
N VAL A 336 -11.70 13.27 -10.19
CA VAL A 336 -10.55 12.56 -9.56
C VAL A 336 -9.52 13.34 -8.75
N VAL A 337 -9.52 14.67 -8.72
CA VAL A 337 -8.60 15.38 -7.80
C VAL A 337 -9.18 16.73 -7.45
N MET A 338 -9.33 17.02 -6.16
CA MET A 338 -9.57 18.37 -5.67
C MET A 338 -8.25 18.94 -5.13
N ASP A 339 -7.55 19.76 -5.92
CA ASP A 339 -6.69 20.80 -5.35
C ASP A 339 -7.57 22.05 -5.18
N LEU A 340 -7.97 22.32 -3.93
CA LEU A 340 -8.94 23.36 -3.56
C LEU A 340 -8.31 24.56 -2.87
N ASP A 341 -7.03 24.80 -3.08
CA ASP A 341 -6.34 25.97 -2.50
C ASP A 341 -6.77 27.31 -3.13
N ASP A 342 -7.71 27.34 -4.10
CA ASP A 342 -8.18 28.57 -4.75
C ASP A 342 -9.71 28.82 -4.67
N SER A 343 -10.06 30.10 -4.58
CA SER A 343 -11.33 30.59 -3.99
C SER A 343 -12.36 31.13 -4.99
N SER A 344 -12.56 30.51 -6.16
CA SER A 344 -13.54 31.00 -7.17
C SER A 344 -14.27 29.89 -7.96
N PRO A 345 -15.63 29.77 -7.94
CA PRO A 345 -16.34 28.65 -8.59
C PRO A 345 -17.39 29.02 -9.66
N SER A 346 -17.66 28.07 -10.58
CA SER A 346 -18.97 27.92 -11.28
C SER A 346 -19.57 26.50 -11.24
N TRP A 347 -18.78 25.46 -10.91
CA TRP A 347 -19.31 24.20 -10.38
C TRP A 347 -19.44 24.31 -8.86
N THR A 348 -20.57 23.92 -8.29
CA THR A 348 -20.70 23.89 -6.83
C THR A 348 -20.21 22.55 -6.31
N ALA A 349 -19.13 22.54 -5.52
CA ALA A 349 -18.59 21.32 -4.93
C ALA A 349 -19.46 20.80 -3.78
N VAL A 350 -19.40 19.48 -3.56
CA VAL A 350 -19.89 18.87 -2.32
C VAL A 350 -19.07 19.45 -1.16
N GLN A 351 -19.71 19.75 -0.03
CA GLN A 351 -18.99 20.24 1.15
C GLN A 351 -18.04 19.17 1.68
N GLN A 352 -16.86 19.58 2.14
CA GLN A 352 -15.87 18.65 2.72
C GLN A 352 -16.45 17.91 3.94
N LEU A 353 -16.01 16.67 4.14
CA LEU A 353 -16.24 15.94 5.39
C LEU A 353 -15.33 16.51 6.46
N SER A 354 -15.90 16.81 7.63
CA SER A 354 -15.14 17.25 8.78
C SER A 354 -15.00 16.09 9.76
N SER A 355 -13.80 15.52 9.86
CA SER A 355 -13.48 14.46 10.81
C SER A 355 -12.77 15.02 12.03
N THR A 356 -13.13 14.49 13.20
CA THR A 356 -12.44 14.82 14.45
C THR A 356 -11.52 13.68 14.82
N ILE A 357 -10.21 13.91 14.71
CA ILE A 357 -9.20 12.94 15.12
C ILE A 357 -8.71 13.25 16.53
N SER A 358 -8.37 12.21 17.27
CA SER A 358 -7.85 12.30 18.63
C SER A 358 -6.50 11.57 18.70
N PRO A 359 -5.38 12.24 18.38
CA PRO A 359 -4.04 11.66 18.20
C PRO A 359 -3.40 11.00 19.43
N SER A 360 -4.10 10.90 20.55
CA SER A 360 -3.61 10.30 21.81
C SER A 360 -4.73 9.55 22.53
N GLY A 361 -5.65 8.99 21.75
CA GLY A 361 -6.87 8.38 22.27
C GLY A 361 -7.90 9.41 22.75
N PRO A 362 -8.98 8.97 23.42
CA PRO A 362 -10.14 9.81 23.75
C PRO A 362 -9.84 11.03 24.64
N ASP A 363 -8.72 11.00 25.36
CA ASP A 363 -8.27 12.07 26.26
C ASP A 363 -7.25 13.03 25.60
N GLY A 364 -6.85 12.77 24.36
CA GLY A 364 -5.95 13.59 23.56
C GLY A 364 -6.58 14.88 23.00
N PRO A 365 -5.78 15.85 22.49
CA PRO A 365 -6.33 17.04 21.85
C PRO A 365 -7.07 16.65 20.56
N SER A 366 -8.34 17.02 20.46
CA SER A 366 -9.10 16.84 19.23
C SER A 366 -8.61 17.80 18.15
N ILE A 367 -8.25 17.25 17.00
CA ILE A 367 -7.91 18.01 15.79
C ILE A 367 -9.05 17.80 14.81
N THR A 368 -9.59 18.90 14.29
CA THR A 368 -10.57 18.83 13.20
C THR A 368 -9.83 18.91 11.89
N MET A 369 -10.03 17.89 11.05
CA MET A 369 -9.51 17.83 9.70
C MET A 369 -10.66 17.80 8.71
N THR A 370 -10.46 18.40 7.55
CA THR A 370 -11.44 18.32 6.47
C THR A 370 -10.85 17.52 5.31
N SER A 371 -11.66 16.65 4.73
CA SER A 371 -11.29 15.83 3.57
C SER A 371 -12.32 15.96 2.46
N ASN A 372 -11.85 15.83 1.22
CA ASN A 372 -12.63 15.85 0.01
C ASN A 372 -13.25 14.48 -0.24
N VAL A 373 -14.34 14.44 -0.99
CA VAL A 373 -14.99 13.17 -1.36
C VAL A 373 -14.13 12.43 -2.38
N ASN A 374 -13.95 11.13 -2.18
CA ASN A 374 -13.28 10.21 -3.10
C ASN A 374 -14.08 9.99 -4.37
N ASP A 375 -13.38 9.48 -5.38
CA ASP A 375 -14.00 9.09 -6.65
C ASP A 375 -14.93 7.90 -6.49
N GLY A 376 -16.04 7.92 -7.23
CA GLY A 376 -17.04 6.84 -7.16
C GLY A 376 -17.76 6.72 -5.81
N ALA A 377 -17.28 7.33 -4.73
CA ALA A 377 -17.80 7.14 -3.38
C ALA A 377 -18.94 8.11 -3.02
N LEU A 378 -20.01 8.13 -3.83
CA LEU A 378 -21.26 8.86 -3.52
C LEU A 378 -22.51 7.97 -3.71
N ALA A 379 -23.28 7.78 -2.64
CA ALA A 379 -24.58 7.13 -2.68
C ALA A 379 -25.69 8.02 -2.09
N ILE A 380 -26.91 7.87 -2.60
CA ILE A 380 -28.12 8.46 -1.99
C ILE A 380 -28.69 7.41 -1.05
N ASP A 381 -29.08 7.80 0.16
CA ASP A 381 -29.73 6.88 1.09
C ASP A 381 -31.01 6.29 0.47
N ALA A 382 -31.15 4.97 0.56
CA ALA A 382 -32.22 4.21 -0.08
C ALA A 382 -33.62 4.49 0.50
N ILE A 383 -33.70 5.02 1.74
CA ILE A 383 -34.94 5.27 2.48
C ILE A 383 -35.22 6.77 2.62
N ASP A 384 -34.19 7.56 2.97
CA ASP A 384 -34.26 9.01 3.18
C ASP A 384 -33.47 9.75 2.10
N ASP A 385 -34.16 10.15 1.04
CA ASP A 385 -33.54 10.90 -0.05
C ASP A 385 -32.96 12.25 0.39
N THR A 386 -33.11 12.72 1.62
CA THR A 386 -32.42 13.92 2.14
C THR A 386 -30.99 13.65 2.59
N GLN A 387 -30.53 12.40 2.54
CA GLN A 387 -29.21 11.99 2.97
C GLN A 387 -28.35 11.48 1.81
N LEU A 388 -27.09 11.91 1.81
CA LEU A 388 -26.03 11.39 0.96
C LEU A 388 -25.01 10.68 1.83
N TYR A 389 -24.58 9.52 1.37
CA TYR A 389 -23.37 8.89 1.86
C TYR A 389 -22.22 9.25 0.95
N ILE A 390 -21.11 9.62 1.56
CA ILE A 390 -19.87 9.94 0.86
C ILE A 390 -18.70 9.31 1.58
N ALA A 391 -17.71 8.83 0.83
CA ALA A 391 -16.41 8.49 1.40
C ALA A 391 -15.37 9.52 0.98
N SER A 392 -14.41 9.77 1.85
CA SER A 392 -13.12 10.40 1.56
C SER A 392 -11.99 9.40 1.80
N ASP A 393 -10.76 9.84 1.58
CA ASP A 393 -9.56 9.05 1.87
C ASP A 393 -9.41 8.72 3.35
N LEU A 394 -10.18 9.39 4.23
CA LEU A 394 -10.12 9.25 5.68
C LEU A 394 -11.39 8.69 6.32
N ALA A 395 -12.57 9.03 5.78
CA ALA A 395 -13.82 8.84 6.50
C ALA A 395 -14.98 8.56 5.58
N ILE A 396 -15.95 7.83 6.11
CA ILE A 396 -17.24 7.66 5.47
C ILE A 396 -18.25 8.47 6.29
N GLY A 397 -18.96 9.37 5.62
CA GLY A 397 -19.83 10.34 6.26
C GLY A 397 -21.19 10.44 5.60
N GLN A 398 -22.09 11.08 6.32
CA GLN A 398 -23.43 11.40 5.89
C GLN A 398 -23.56 12.92 5.73
N ILE A 399 -23.96 13.39 4.56
CA ILE A 399 -24.33 14.79 4.32
C ILE A 399 -25.83 14.90 4.10
N THR A 400 -26.46 15.80 4.86
CA THR A 400 -27.82 16.24 4.52
C THR A 400 -27.80 17.17 3.31
N HIS A 401 -28.70 16.93 2.36
CA HIS A 401 -28.97 17.81 1.25
C HIS A 401 -30.45 18.07 1.07
N ASP A 402 -30.78 19.19 0.45
CA ASP A 402 -32.16 19.52 0.12
C ASP A 402 -32.60 18.82 -1.17
N PRO A 403 -33.62 17.94 -1.17
CA PRO A 403 -34.12 17.27 -2.38
C PRO A 403 -34.65 18.21 -3.45
N THR A 404 -35.11 19.38 -3.02
CA THR A 404 -35.67 20.36 -3.93
C THR A 404 -34.58 21.11 -4.66
N THR A 405 -33.49 21.50 -4.00
CA THR A 405 -32.41 22.28 -4.62
C THR A 405 -31.23 21.43 -5.09
N GLY A 406 -31.02 20.26 -4.51
CA GLY A 406 -29.90 19.34 -4.79
C GLY A 406 -28.62 19.65 -4.03
N PHE A 407 -28.57 20.73 -3.25
CA PHE A 407 -27.33 21.17 -2.61
C PHE A 407 -27.08 20.44 -1.27
N PRO A 408 -25.91 19.82 -1.08
CA PRO A 408 -25.44 19.37 0.23
C PRO A 408 -25.18 20.57 1.15
N SER A 409 -25.79 20.59 2.34
CA SER A 409 -25.68 21.68 3.32
C SER A 409 -26.29 21.34 4.69
N PRO A 410 -25.70 21.80 5.82
CA PRO A 410 -24.32 22.26 6.00
C PRO A 410 -23.35 21.07 5.99
N ALA A 411 -22.05 21.28 6.25
CA ALA A 411 -21.02 20.22 6.25
C ALA A 411 -21.49 18.89 6.88
N GLY A 412 -21.04 17.77 6.29
CA GLY A 412 -21.46 16.43 6.69
C GLY A 412 -21.03 16.03 8.10
N GLU A 413 -21.73 15.06 8.66
CA GLU A 413 -21.33 14.36 9.88
C GLU A 413 -20.65 13.04 9.51
N GLU A 414 -19.58 12.72 10.21
CA GLU A 414 -18.87 11.45 10.05
C GLU A 414 -19.74 10.30 10.59
N MET A 415 -19.95 9.23 9.81
CA MET A 415 -20.59 8.00 10.32
C MET A 415 -19.61 7.15 11.11
N GLY A 416 -18.35 7.20 10.68
CA GLY A 416 -17.17 6.70 11.36
C GLY A 416 -15.95 6.93 10.47
N ASN A 417 -14.81 7.17 11.10
CA ASN A 417 -13.49 7.11 10.47
C ASN A 417 -13.35 5.75 9.75
N ALA A 418 -12.35 5.61 8.88
CA ALA A 418 -11.99 4.34 8.23
C ALA A 418 -11.53 3.22 9.20
N ILE A 419 -11.98 3.24 10.46
CA ILE A 419 -11.74 2.24 11.50
C ILE A 419 -12.25 0.88 11.02
N GLY A 420 -11.39 -0.13 11.09
CA GLY A 420 -11.67 -1.49 10.63
C GLY A 420 -11.44 -1.71 9.14
N ILE A 421 -11.15 -0.65 8.37
CA ILE A 421 -10.70 -0.76 6.99
C ILE A 421 -9.18 -0.92 6.98
N GLU A 422 -8.71 -2.05 6.49
CA GLU A 422 -7.32 -2.23 6.05
C GLU A 422 -7.20 -1.78 4.60
N GLY A 423 -6.07 -1.23 4.16
CA GLY A 423 -5.95 -0.61 2.84
C GLY A 423 -5.18 0.71 2.80
N LEU A 424 -4.38 0.97 3.83
CA LEU A 424 -3.64 2.21 3.91
C LEU A 424 -2.36 2.09 3.09
N VAL A 425 -2.40 2.55 1.84
CA VAL A 425 -1.25 2.45 0.93
C VAL A 425 -0.08 3.26 1.46
N VAL A 426 0.91 2.58 2.01
CA VAL A 426 2.15 3.17 2.51
C VAL A 426 3.09 3.35 1.33
N ASN A 427 3.39 4.62 1.01
CA ASN A 427 4.29 4.96 -0.08
C ASN A 427 5.75 4.97 0.36
N ASP A 428 6.00 5.39 1.60
CA ASP A 428 7.34 5.52 2.16
C ASP A 428 7.26 5.58 3.69
N LEU A 429 8.36 5.28 4.37
CA LEU A 429 8.46 5.36 5.82
C LEU A 429 9.91 5.64 6.23
N ASP A 430 10.08 6.33 7.34
CA ASP A 430 11.39 6.67 7.88
C ASP A 430 11.31 6.70 9.40
N TYR A 431 12.44 6.51 10.07
CA TYR A 431 12.50 6.56 11.52
C TYR A 431 13.74 7.27 12.05
N PHE A 432 13.56 7.96 13.17
CA PHE A 432 14.67 8.45 13.96
C PHE A 432 14.90 7.51 15.15
N GLU A 433 16.10 6.94 15.24
CA GLU A 433 16.47 6.04 16.33
C GLU A 433 16.93 6.83 17.56
N ASN A 434 16.09 6.90 18.61
CA ASN A 434 16.52 7.41 19.92
C ASN A 434 17.35 6.34 20.67
N SER A 435 16.95 5.08 20.53
CA SER A 435 17.67 3.90 21.01
C SER A 435 17.20 2.65 20.22
N PRO A 436 17.85 1.48 20.38
CA PRO A 436 17.45 0.26 19.67
C PRO A 436 15.99 -0.18 19.90
N THR A 437 15.36 0.24 21.01
CA THR A 437 13.97 -0.12 21.37
C THR A 437 13.04 1.10 21.47
N ASP A 438 13.48 2.27 21.01
CA ASP A 438 12.71 3.51 21.07
C ASP A 438 13.01 4.36 19.85
N LYS A 439 12.05 4.42 18.93
CA LYS A 439 12.15 5.13 17.66
C LYS A 439 10.97 6.06 17.46
N GLU A 440 11.22 7.14 16.73
CA GLU A 440 10.19 8.02 16.20
C GLU A 440 9.91 7.59 14.76
N LEU A 441 8.72 7.05 14.53
CA LEU A 441 8.33 6.45 13.26
C LEU A 441 7.46 7.41 12.48
N TRP A 442 7.84 7.66 11.23
CA TRP A 442 7.05 8.38 10.25
C TRP A 442 6.63 7.44 9.13
N ILE A 443 5.38 7.55 8.74
CA ILE A 443 4.81 6.79 7.62
C ILE A 443 4.08 7.79 6.73
N VAL A 444 4.28 7.73 5.42
CA VAL A 444 3.48 8.49 4.47
C VAL A 444 2.63 7.58 3.61
N THR A 445 1.38 7.97 3.45
CA THR A 445 0.37 7.13 2.81
C THR A 445 -0.42 7.93 1.78
N LYS A 446 -1.17 7.23 0.93
CA LYS A 446 -2.11 7.89 0.00
C LYS A 446 -3.10 8.80 0.75
N SER A 447 -3.58 8.38 1.91
CA SER A 447 -4.60 9.07 2.72
C SER A 447 -4.04 10.04 3.78
N GLY A 448 -2.77 10.43 3.65
CA GLY A 448 -2.10 11.35 4.59
C GLY A 448 -0.93 10.70 5.33
N SER A 449 -0.29 11.44 6.23
CA SER A 449 0.93 10.98 6.91
C SER A 449 0.66 10.60 8.37
N GLY A 450 1.42 9.67 8.92
CA GLY A 450 1.36 9.23 10.30
C GLY A 450 2.67 9.50 11.04
N PHE A 451 2.56 9.86 12.31
CA PHE A 451 3.70 9.97 13.23
C PHE A 451 3.44 9.20 14.51
N ALA A 452 4.37 8.33 14.90
CA ALA A 452 4.33 7.60 16.17
C ALA A 452 5.60 7.79 16.99
N GLN A 453 5.42 7.79 18.31
CA GLN A 453 6.53 7.83 19.27
C GLN A 453 6.64 6.49 20.00
N GLY A 454 7.87 6.08 20.33
CA GLY A 454 8.09 4.89 21.14
C GLY A 454 7.96 3.58 20.37
N TYR A 455 8.13 3.61 19.04
CA TYR A 455 8.17 2.39 18.24
C TYR A 455 9.36 1.52 18.71
N ASN A 456 9.03 0.32 19.17
CA ASN A 456 9.98 -0.69 19.59
C ASN A 456 9.98 -1.82 18.54
N PRO A 457 11.09 -2.03 17.81
CA PRO A 457 11.18 -3.07 16.80
C PRO A 457 10.92 -4.49 17.33
N VAL A 458 11.39 -4.76 18.55
CA VAL A 458 11.25 -6.06 19.24
C VAL A 458 9.81 -6.30 19.73
N ASP A 459 8.99 -5.25 19.76
CA ASP A 459 7.56 -5.31 20.07
C ASP A 459 6.81 -4.40 19.09
N PRO A 460 6.53 -4.87 17.86
CA PRO A 460 5.92 -4.04 16.82
C PRO A 460 4.52 -3.56 17.22
N THR A 461 3.90 -4.17 18.24
CA THR A 461 2.63 -3.73 18.83
C THR A 461 2.75 -2.52 19.76
N SER A 462 3.98 -2.07 20.05
CA SER A 462 4.29 -0.88 20.87
C SER A 462 3.59 0.39 20.41
N VAL A 463 3.22 0.47 19.14
CA VAL A 463 2.46 1.57 18.53
C VAL A 463 1.17 1.09 17.88
N ALA A 464 0.72 -0.14 18.13
CA ALA A 464 -0.50 -0.68 17.51
C ALA A 464 -1.79 0.00 17.99
N ASP A 465 -1.75 0.72 19.12
CA ASP A 465 -2.89 1.48 19.60
C ASP A 465 -2.95 2.89 18.98
N THR A 466 -4.18 3.38 18.79
CA THR A 466 -4.43 4.73 18.22
C THR A 466 -3.99 5.87 19.15
N SER A 467 -3.55 5.58 20.38
CA SER A 467 -3.03 6.58 21.30
C SER A 467 -1.54 6.88 21.09
N GLY A 468 -0.83 6.00 20.39
CA GLY A 468 0.56 6.19 19.97
C GLY A 468 0.74 7.01 18.69
N TRP A 469 -0.34 7.30 17.95
CA TRP A 469 -0.28 7.88 16.60
C TRP A 469 -0.91 9.27 16.46
N VAL A 470 -0.25 10.13 15.70
CA VAL A 470 -0.86 11.27 15.03
C VAL A 470 -1.13 10.90 13.58
N PHE A 471 -2.39 10.61 13.25
CA PHE A 471 -2.82 10.29 11.89
C PHE A 471 -4.28 10.72 11.62
N PRO A 472 -4.60 11.17 10.39
CA PRO A 472 -3.66 11.54 9.32
C PRO A 472 -3.07 12.93 9.56
N ILE A 473 -2.00 13.24 8.86
CA ILE A 473 -1.38 14.56 8.76
C ILE A 473 -1.38 14.98 7.30
N TYR A 474 -2.06 16.09 7.00
CA TYR A 474 -2.15 16.70 5.68
C TYR A 474 -1.26 17.94 5.61
N VAL A 475 -0.01 17.76 5.20
CA VAL A 475 1.04 18.80 5.24
C VAL A 475 0.74 20.04 4.37
N GLY A 476 -0.16 19.90 3.39
CA GLY A 476 -0.59 20.96 2.47
C GLY A 476 -2.09 20.97 2.20
N GLY A 477 -2.90 20.39 3.09
CA GLY A 477 -4.30 20.04 2.79
C GLY A 477 -4.44 18.67 2.12
N ASP A 478 -5.67 18.29 1.82
CA ASP A 478 -6.06 17.00 1.21
C ASP A 478 -5.83 16.98 -0.32
N GLY A 479 -4.67 17.50 -0.74
CA GLY A 479 -4.27 17.65 -2.14
C GLY A 479 -3.56 16.41 -2.68
N ALA A 480 -2.42 16.59 -3.37
CA ALA A 480 -1.63 15.46 -3.86
C ALA A 480 -1.17 14.52 -2.71
N PRO A 481 -1.23 13.19 -2.91
CA PRO A 481 -0.87 12.23 -1.87
C PRO A 481 0.58 12.40 -1.43
N ALA A 482 0.86 12.11 -0.15
CA ALA A 482 2.22 12.06 0.37
C ALA A 482 2.94 10.82 -0.18
N ARG A 483 4.17 11.00 -0.65
CA ARG A 483 4.91 9.99 -1.43
C ARG A 483 6.27 9.64 -0.85
N ALA A 484 6.91 10.57 -0.17
CA ALA A 484 8.21 10.33 0.46
C ALA A 484 8.30 11.09 1.78
N VAL A 485 9.06 10.54 2.72
CA VAL A 485 9.38 11.19 4.00
C VAL A 485 10.87 11.07 4.29
N ALA A 486 11.44 12.12 4.88
CA ALA A 486 12.80 12.06 5.39
C ALA A 486 12.92 12.87 6.69
N ILE A 487 13.58 12.28 7.68
CA ILE A 487 13.89 12.89 8.97
C ILE A 487 15.37 13.24 8.99
N ASP A 488 15.72 14.39 9.58
CA ASP A 488 17.12 14.76 9.76
C ASP A 488 17.80 13.76 10.71
N PRO A 489 18.84 13.01 10.26
CA PRO A 489 19.52 12.01 11.08
C PRO A 489 20.22 12.58 12.32
N ALA A 490 20.41 13.90 12.38
CA ALA A 490 21.00 14.61 13.51
C ALA A 490 19.98 15.42 14.32
N ASP A 491 18.73 15.52 13.85
CA ASP A 491 17.70 16.39 14.42
C ASP A 491 16.30 15.82 14.16
N LYS A 492 15.86 14.92 15.04
CA LYS A 492 14.51 14.33 15.02
C LYS A 492 13.37 15.33 14.94
N THR A 493 13.64 16.61 15.23
CA THR A 493 12.66 17.70 15.15
C THR A 493 12.34 18.18 13.76
N LEU A 494 13.06 17.65 12.77
CA LEU A 494 12.99 18.14 11.42
C LEU A 494 12.63 17.02 10.47
N ALA A 495 11.40 17.08 9.99
CA ALA A 495 10.88 16.16 8.99
C ALA A 495 10.51 16.91 7.71
N LEU A 496 10.70 16.24 6.58
CA LEU A 496 10.27 16.66 5.26
C LEU A 496 9.29 15.62 4.72
N ILE A 497 8.19 16.10 4.14
CA ILE A 497 7.22 15.25 3.44
C ILE A 497 7.07 15.77 2.02
N GLY A 498 7.27 14.87 1.06
CA GLY A 498 7.14 15.12 -0.37
C GLY A 498 5.78 14.67 -0.89
N THR A 499 5.10 15.57 -1.59
CA THR A 499 3.90 15.33 -2.41
C THR A 499 4.25 15.69 -3.88
N SER A 500 3.43 16.45 -4.61
CA SER A 500 3.93 17.27 -5.72
C SER A 500 4.90 18.37 -5.25
N SER A 501 4.75 18.82 -4.00
CA SER A 501 5.58 19.84 -3.34
C SER A 501 6.30 19.24 -2.14
N VAL A 502 7.33 19.92 -1.60
CA VAL A 502 7.95 19.49 -0.33
C VAL A 502 7.52 20.41 0.79
N TYR A 503 7.09 19.80 1.90
CA TYR A 503 6.69 20.48 3.12
C TYR A 503 7.66 20.15 4.24
N ARG A 504 7.97 21.16 5.04
CA ARG A 504 8.91 21.10 6.15
C ARG A 504 8.18 21.32 7.47
N ASN A 505 8.44 20.45 8.44
CA ASN A 505 8.07 20.64 9.83
C ASN A 505 9.33 20.70 10.68
N ASP A 506 9.57 21.85 11.32
CA ASP A 506 10.79 22.13 12.08
C ASP A 506 10.61 22.14 13.59
N ARG A 507 9.51 21.55 14.06
CA ARG A 507 9.18 21.45 15.48
C ARG A 507 8.93 20.04 15.96
N ALA A 508 9.22 19.04 15.13
CA ALA A 508 8.86 17.65 15.39
C ALA A 508 9.57 16.98 16.59
N ASP A 509 10.43 17.69 17.37
CA ASP A 509 10.58 17.52 18.84
C ASP A 509 11.50 18.56 19.54
N GLY A 510 10.96 19.76 19.74
CA GLY A 510 11.35 20.63 20.86
C GLY A 510 10.16 21.39 21.48
N ALA A 511 8.95 21.09 21.02
CA ALA A 511 7.68 21.68 21.45
C ALA A 511 6.69 20.54 21.79
N ILE A 512 5.97 20.71 22.90
CA ILE A 512 5.56 19.63 23.81
C ILE A 512 4.09 19.20 23.60
N ALA A 513 3.61 19.07 22.35
CA ALA A 513 2.27 18.55 22.06
C ALA A 513 2.11 17.98 20.64
N LEU A 514 1.47 16.80 20.52
CA LEU A 514 1.12 16.11 19.26
C LEU A 514 0.37 16.99 18.24
N VAL A 515 -0.31 18.05 18.71
CA VAL A 515 -0.99 19.04 17.86
C VAL A 515 -0.02 19.87 17.00
N ASP A 516 1.20 20.11 17.46
CA ASP A 516 2.19 20.90 16.72
C ASP A 516 2.73 20.10 15.52
N VAL A 517 2.88 18.78 15.66
CA VAL A 517 3.26 17.86 14.57
C VAL A 517 2.20 17.83 13.46
N ALA A 518 0.93 17.89 13.84
CA ALA A 518 -0.19 17.85 12.89
C ALA A 518 -0.39 19.15 12.08
N THR A 519 0.05 20.31 12.58
CA THR A 519 -0.40 21.62 12.04
C THR A 519 0.72 22.56 11.58
N ASN A 520 1.98 22.29 11.88
CA ASN A 520 3.09 23.22 11.62
C ASN A 520 3.92 22.86 10.38
N TRP A 521 3.26 22.81 9.21
CA TRP A 521 3.90 22.51 7.93
C TRP A 521 4.04 23.74 7.06
N THR A 522 5.21 23.92 6.45
CA THR A 522 5.47 25.01 5.50
C THR A 522 5.95 24.44 4.18
N ARG A 523 5.33 24.84 3.06
CA ARG A 523 5.81 24.49 1.72
C ARG A 523 7.16 25.16 1.46
N VAL A 524 8.17 24.35 1.14
CA VAL A 524 9.57 24.78 0.91
C VAL A 524 10.07 24.48 -0.50
N PHE A 525 9.38 23.61 -1.23
CA PHE A 525 9.60 23.34 -2.65
C PHE A 525 8.24 23.31 -3.34
N ASP A 526 8.16 23.95 -4.51
CA ASP A 526 6.97 24.00 -5.35
C ASP A 526 7.40 23.75 -6.80
N PRO A 527 6.93 22.68 -7.46
CA PRO A 527 7.40 22.33 -8.80
C PRO A 527 7.03 23.39 -9.85
N LEU A 528 6.05 24.27 -9.56
CA LEU A 528 5.64 25.37 -10.43
C LEU A 528 6.52 26.61 -10.32
N ASP A 529 7.49 26.65 -9.39
CA ASP A 529 8.43 27.77 -9.31
C ASP A 529 9.24 27.88 -10.63
N ALA A 530 9.38 29.10 -11.14
CA ALA A 530 10.17 29.39 -12.35
C ALA A 530 11.67 29.07 -12.19
N ALA A 531 12.13 28.80 -10.96
CA ALA A 531 13.46 28.26 -10.69
C ALA A 531 13.62 26.79 -11.13
N TYR A 532 12.52 26.05 -11.26
CA TYR A 532 12.52 24.61 -11.54
C TYR A 532 11.72 24.23 -12.78
N SER A 533 10.73 25.04 -13.16
CA SER A 533 9.84 24.84 -14.31
C SER A 533 9.99 25.93 -15.39
N GLY A 534 9.48 25.62 -16.58
CA GLY A 534 9.59 26.49 -17.75
C GLY A 534 10.82 26.23 -18.61
N THR A 535 10.93 26.95 -19.73
CA THR A 535 11.89 26.62 -20.79
C THR A 535 13.34 26.54 -20.31
N GLY A 536 13.97 25.38 -20.51
CA GLY A 536 15.36 25.15 -20.12
C GLY A 536 15.58 24.83 -18.64
N MET A 537 14.54 24.46 -17.91
CA MET A 537 14.62 23.94 -16.53
C MET A 537 14.31 22.43 -16.47
N PRO A 538 14.64 21.72 -15.37
CA PRO A 538 14.39 20.27 -15.24
C PRO A 538 12.92 19.87 -15.37
N LEU A 539 12.02 20.68 -14.80
CA LEU A 539 10.57 20.46 -14.85
C LEU A 539 9.92 21.29 -15.97
N GLU A 540 10.61 21.44 -17.10
CA GLU A 540 10.07 22.06 -18.31
C GLU A 540 8.98 21.18 -18.93
N SER A 541 7.80 21.26 -18.33
CA SER A 541 6.56 20.64 -18.76
C SER A 541 5.45 21.70 -18.66
N ASP A 542 4.50 21.66 -19.59
CA ASP A 542 3.28 22.47 -19.49
C ASP A 542 2.37 21.99 -18.34
N ARG A 543 2.69 20.82 -17.76
CA ARG A 543 2.05 20.18 -16.60
C ARG A 543 3.03 19.97 -15.46
N ALA A 544 3.83 20.98 -15.14
CA ALA A 544 4.80 20.91 -14.04
C ALA A 544 4.13 20.64 -12.68
N ASP A 545 2.84 20.96 -12.51
CA ASP A 545 1.97 20.58 -11.38
C ASP A 545 1.86 19.07 -11.16
N ARG A 546 2.07 18.26 -12.21
CA ARG A 546 2.07 16.79 -12.18
C ARG A 546 3.46 16.19 -11.99
N SER A 547 4.41 17.00 -11.52
CA SER A 547 5.73 16.53 -11.12
C SER A 547 5.69 16.13 -9.66
N TYR A 548 5.83 14.84 -9.39
CA TYR A 548 5.70 14.29 -8.05
C TYR A 548 7.05 13.94 -7.46
N THR A 549 7.17 14.13 -6.14
CA THR A 549 8.29 13.61 -5.37
C THR A 549 8.30 12.08 -5.47
N THR A 550 9.44 11.53 -5.84
CA THR A 550 9.64 10.07 -5.97
C THR A 550 10.49 9.51 -4.83
N SER A 551 11.44 10.28 -4.31
CA SER A 551 12.21 9.94 -3.11
C SER A 551 12.78 11.21 -2.47
N LEU A 552 12.80 11.21 -1.15
CA LEU A 552 13.55 12.15 -0.30
C LEU A 552 14.63 11.35 0.42
N GLU A 553 15.86 11.82 0.39
CA GLU A 553 16.98 11.12 1.01
C GLU A 553 17.83 12.11 1.80
N TRP A 554 17.91 11.92 3.12
CA TRP A 554 18.65 12.82 4.01
C TRP A 554 19.89 12.13 4.55
N GLN A 555 21.07 12.65 4.20
CA GLN A 555 22.32 12.12 4.70
C GLN A 555 23.13 13.16 5.46
N THR A 556 23.49 12.82 6.70
CA THR A 556 24.61 13.45 7.40
C THR A 556 25.86 12.60 7.20
N SER A 557 26.90 13.18 6.60
CA SER A 557 28.18 12.47 6.41
C SER A 557 28.74 11.99 7.75
N SER A 558 29.37 10.82 7.84
CA SER A 558 30.00 10.34 9.11
C SER A 558 31.02 11.30 9.70
N ALA A 559 31.64 12.15 8.89
CA ALA A 559 32.55 13.20 9.34
C ALA A 559 31.83 14.44 9.93
N GLY A 560 30.50 14.48 9.91
CA GLY A 560 29.66 15.63 10.28
C GLY A 560 29.90 16.87 9.41
N SER A 561 30.61 16.71 8.30
CA SER A 561 31.07 17.81 7.44
C SER A 561 30.01 18.30 6.47
N CYS A 562 28.95 17.51 6.31
CA CYS A 562 27.82 17.82 5.49
C CYS A 562 26.56 17.12 6.00
N ASP A 563 25.45 17.83 5.83
CA ASP A 563 24.10 17.50 6.23
C ASP A 563 23.22 17.98 5.06
N ARG A 564 22.84 17.06 4.17
CA ARG A 564 22.20 17.39 2.88
C ARG A 564 21.00 16.49 2.63
N VAL A 565 19.96 17.11 2.09
CA VAL A 565 18.77 16.42 1.58
C VAL A 565 18.78 16.40 0.07
N TYR A 566 18.49 15.24 -0.51
CA TYR A 566 18.17 15.10 -1.93
C TYR A 566 16.67 14.91 -2.12
N LEU A 567 16.17 15.53 -3.17
CA LEU A 567 14.80 15.37 -3.67
C LEU A 567 14.89 14.87 -5.10
N SER A 568 14.26 13.75 -5.38
CA SER A 568 14.01 13.29 -6.74
C SER A 568 12.56 13.55 -7.15
N VAL A 569 12.37 13.88 -8.42
CA VAL A 569 11.07 14.21 -9.00
C VAL A 569 10.91 13.51 -10.34
N ALA A 570 9.70 13.02 -10.61
CA ALA A 570 9.29 12.55 -11.93
C ALA A 570 7.91 13.10 -12.30
N ASN A 571 7.71 13.46 -13.57
CA ASN A 571 6.40 13.83 -14.09
C ASN A 571 5.65 12.58 -14.57
N THR A 572 4.55 12.23 -13.90
CA THR A 572 3.83 10.98 -14.19
C THR A 572 2.90 11.08 -15.40
N ASP A 573 2.54 12.30 -15.82
CA ASP A 573 1.67 12.53 -16.96
C ASP A 573 2.45 12.36 -18.26
N THR A 574 3.53 13.12 -18.42
CA THR A 574 4.36 13.07 -19.63
C THR A 574 5.34 11.88 -19.62
N GLY A 575 5.82 11.47 -18.44
CA GLY A 575 6.87 10.46 -18.28
C GLY A 575 8.25 10.87 -18.80
N LEU A 576 8.44 12.15 -19.18
CA LEU A 576 9.67 12.64 -19.81
C LEU A 576 10.50 13.57 -18.92
N GLU A 577 9.82 14.38 -18.09
CA GLU A 577 10.44 15.34 -17.19
C GLU A 577 10.67 14.78 -15.79
N GLY A 578 11.59 15.42 -15.08
CA GLY A 578 12.00 15.06 -13.72
C GLY A 578 13.37 15.66 -13.42
N GLY A 579 13.92 15.31 -12.27
CA GLY A 579 15.27 15.75 -11.91
C GLY A 579 15.65 15.44 -10.48
N ILE A 580 16.85 15.89 -10.10
CA ILE A 580 17.37 15.83 -8.74
C ILE A 580 17.60 17.26 -8.26
N PHE A 581 17.13 17.53 -7.06
CA PHE A 581 17.31 18.78 -6.34
C PHE A 581 17.98 18.47 -5.01
N TYR A 582 18.66 19.45 -4.44
CA TYR A 582 19.27 19.28 -3.13
C TYR A 582 19.16 20.53 -2.26
N SER A 583 19.17 20.31 -0.94
CA SER A 583 19.20 21.36 0.07
C SER A 583 20.37 21.16 1.03
N ASP A 584 21.14 22.23 1.24
CA ASP A 584 22.28 22.30 2.18
C ASP A 584 21.92 23.08 3.46
N ASP A 585 20.68 23.52 3.59
CA ASP A 585 20.19 24.35 4.69
C ASP A 585 18.96 23.73 5.35
N LYS A 586 18.99 22.40 5.47
CA LYS A 586 17.98 21.58 6.15
C LYS A 586 16.56 21.73 5.55
N GLY A 587 16.49 21.70 4.23
CA GLY A 587 15.24 21.74 3.46
C GLY A 587 14.62 23.13 3.31
N LEU A 588 15.33 24.22 3.68
CA LEU A 588 14.78 25.58 3.57
C LEU A 588 14.84 26.13 2.14
N THR A 589 15.91 25.86 1.42
CA THR A 589 16.08 26.24 0.01
C THR A 589 16.59 25.05 -0.80
N TRP A 590 16.15 25.01 -2.06
CA TRP A 590 16.42 23.90 -2.97
C TRP A 590 17.17 24.38 -4.21
N ASN A 591 18.19 23.62 -4.59
CA ASN A 591 19.01 23.89 -5.77
C ASN A 591 18.83 22.77 -6.78
N VAL A 592 18.78 23.14 -8.06
CA VAL A 592 18.80 22.18 -9.17
C VAL A 592 20.17 21.52 -9.25
N ASP A 593 20.21 20.19 -9.28
CA ASP A 593 21.45 19.45 -9.53
C ASP A 593 21.69 19.24 -11.04
N THR A 594 22.93 18.97 -11.39
CA THR A 594 23.42 19.06 -12.78
C THR A 594 23.99 17.74 -13.27
N LEU A 595 23.85 17.50 -14.58
CA LEU A 595 24.43 16.35 -15.29
C LEU A 595 25.68 16.80 -16.06
N ASN A 596 26.75 16.00 -16.04
CA ASN A 596 28.03 16.31 -16.71
C ASN A 596 27.96 16.32 -18.25
N THR A 597 26.84 15.89 -18.86
CA THR A 597 26.65 15.89 -20.31
C THR A 597 26.18 17.27 -20.78
N GLY A 598 26.45 17.64 -22.03
CA GLY A 598 26.41 19.02 -22.54
C GLY A 598 25.07 19.79 -22.48
N THR A 599 24.02 19.24 -21.87
CA THR A 599 22.76 19.92 -21.51
C THR A 599 22.84 20.62 -20.13
N GLY A 600 23.69 20.14 -19.23
CA GLY A 600 23.93 20.73 -17.89
C GLY A 600 22.84 20.47 -16.85
N LEU A 601 21.70 19.87 -17.20
CA LEU A 601 20.57 19.62 -16.29
C LEU A 601 20.12 18.16 -16.34
N LEU A 602 19.71 17.62 -15.19
CA LEU A 602 19.02 16.34 -15.08
C LEU A 602 17.56 16.53 -15.46
N LYS A 603 17.23 16.38 -16.75
CA LYS A 603 15.85 16.43 -17.28
C LYS A 603 15.40 15.03 -17.67
N MET A 604 15.07 14.22 -16.67
CA MET A 604 14.65 12.82 -16.83
C MET A 604 13.92 12.35 -15.57
N PRO A 605 13.01 11.36 -15.66
CA PRO A 605 12.35 10.79 -14.50
C PRO A 605 13.35 10.06 -13.60
N VAL A 606 13.38 10.42 -12.32
CA VAL A 606 14.22 9.79 -11.29
C VAL A 606 13.29 9.10 -10.30
N ASN A 607 13.54 7.83 -10.00
CA ASN A 607 12.61 6.98 -9.23
C ASN A 607 13.02 6.83 -7.76
N ALA A 608 14.32 6.76 -7.49
CA ALA A 608 14.88 6.55 -6.16
C ALA A 608 16.31 7.11 -6.09
N ILE A 609 16.77 7.44 -4.89
CA ILE A 609 18.15 7.84 -4.59
C ILE A 609 18.66 6.97 -3.45
N LEU A 610 19.87 6.45 -3.59
CA LEU A 610 20.63 5.82 -2.49
C LEU A 610 21.78 6.74 -2.15
N SER A 611 21.82 7.19 -0.91
CA SER A 611 22.91 7.99 -0.39
C SER A 611 23.68 7.24 0.68
N ASN A 612 24.99 7.15 0.51
CA ASN A 612 25.88 6.80 1.61
C ASN A 612 27.17 7.63 1.56
N ASP A 613 28.02 7.45 2.58
CA ASP A 613 29.27 8.20 2.71
C ASP A 613 30.25 8.01 1.54
N ASN A 614 30.18 6.88 0.85
CA ASN A 614 31.17 6.45 -0.14
C ASN A 614 30.67 6.58 -1.59
N PHE A 615 29.37 6.53 -1.84
CA PHE A 615 28.75 6.63 -3.15
C PHE A 615 27.30 7.12 -3.06
N LEU A 616 26.86 7.76 -4.15
CA LEU A 616 25.51 8.32 -4.28
C LEU A 616 24.97 8.00 -5.67
N TRP A 617 23.87 7.25 -5.72
CA TRP A 617 23.31 6.67 -6.94
C TRP A 617 21.83 7.06 -7.07
N ALA A 618 21.36 7.22 -8.31
CA ALA A 618 19.97 7.54 -8.61
C ALA A 618 19.43 6.58 -9.67
N ALA A 619 18.22 6.07 -9.43
CA ALA A 619 17.48 5.22 -10.34
C ALA A 619 16.74 6.07 -11.36
N VAL A 620 16.83 5.75 -12.66
CA VAL A 620 16.27 6.55 -13.75
C VAL A 620 15.41 5.67 -14.66
N GLY A 621 14.30 6.24 -15.11
CA GLY A 621 13.48 5.70 -16.20
C GLY A 621 12.00 5.89 -15.97
N ASP A 622 11.21 5.62 -17.02
CA ASP A 622 9.76 5.62 -16.99
C ASP A 622 9.22 4.20 -17.21
N ARG A 623 8.28 3.78 -16.38
CA ARG A 623 7.69 2.43 -16.42
C ARG A 623 7.02 2.12 -17.77
N ASP A 624 6.40 3.12 -18.38
CA ASP A 624 5.66 2.97 -19.64
C ASP A 624 6.57 3.10 -20.88
N GLY A 625 7.88 3.28 -20.67
CA GLY A 625 8.86 3.42 -21.75
C GLY A 625 8.70 4.69 -22.58
N ARG A 626 8.06 5.74 -22.03
CA ARG A 626 7.92 7.04 -22.70
C ARG A 626 9.26 7.76 -22.81
N SER A 627 10.08 7.68 -21.77
CA SER A 627 11.45 8.22 -21.74
C SER A 627 12.46 7.26 -22.33
N SER A 628 13.43 7.80 -23.07
CA SER A 628 14.63 7.05 -23.51
C SER A 628 15.76 7.04 -22.49
N GLU A 629 15.64 7.82 -21.41
CA GLU A 629 16.62 7.86 -20.32
C GLU A 629 16.32 6.73 -19.35
N THR A 630 17.29 5.84 -19.14
CA THR A 630 17.17 4.63 -18.31
C THR A 630 18.44 4.38 -17.48
N GLY A 631 18.41 3.36 -16.63
CA GLY A 631 19.56 2.91 -15.86
C GLY A 631 19.81 3.71 -14.58
N ILE A 632 21.07 3.86 -14.22
CA ILE A 632 21.50 4.61 -13.04
C ILE A 632 22.27 5.87 -13.43
N ARG A 633 22.25 6.85 -12.52
CA ARG A 633 23.16 7.99 -12.52
C ARG A 633 23.97 7.96 -11.23
N SER A 634 25.23 8.40 -11.28
CA SER A 634 26.12 8.39 -10.12
C SER A 634 26.70 9.75 -9.85
N ARG A 635 27.02 10.00 -8.58
CA ARG A 635 27.74 11.19 -8.09
C ARG A 635 28.87 10.77 -7.15
N LEU A 636 30.00 11.47 -7.21
CA LEU A 636 31.23 11.12 -6.48
C LEU A 636 31.24 11.59 -5.03
N SER A 637 30.37 12.54 -4.68
CA SER A 637 30.46 13.22 -3.41
C SER A 637 29.10 13.74 -3.01
N LEU A 638 28.78 13.52 -1.74
CA LEU A 638 27.56 14.03 -1.13
C LEU A 638 27.45 15.54 -1.27
N CYS A 639 28.54 16.31 -1.11
CA CYS A 639 28.43 17.77 -0.89
C CYS A 639 29.37 18.66 -1.69
N SER A 640 30.33 18.08 -2.42
CA SER A 640 31.11 18.87 -3.36
C SER A 640 30.34 19.16 -4.65
N SER A 641 30.75 20.20 -5.36
CA SER A 641 30.19 20.63 -6.65
C SER A 641 30.54 19.67 -7.81
N SER A 642 30.31 18.36 -7.61
CA SER A 642 30.37 17.35 -8.66
C SER A 642 28.99 17.20 -9.28
N ALA A 643 28.93 17.19 -10.61
CA ALA A 643 27.71 16.86 -11.34
C ALA A 643 27.52 15.34 -11.35
N TRP A 644 26.27 14.93 -11.50
CA TRP A 644 25.91 13.56 -11.81
C TRP A 644 26.47 13.16 -13.17
N TRP A 645 26.72 11.88 -13.38
CA TRP A 645 27.01 11.35 -14.71
C TRP A 645 26.33 10.00 -14.91
N GLU A 646 26.14 9.64 -16.17
CA GLU A 646 25.80 8.28 -16.57
C GLU A 646 27.06 7.41 -16.52
N PRO A 647 27.17 6.47 -15.58
CA PRO A 647 28.33 5.61 -15.48
C PRO A 647 28.46 4.69 -16.70
N SER A 648 29.71 4.34 -17.04
CA SER A 648 30.01 3.38 -18.09
C SER A 648 30.95 2.32 -17.56
N HIS A 649 30.74 1.09 -18.00
CA HIS A 649 31.62 -0.03 -17.76
C HIS A 649 32.09 -0.57 -19.11
N SER A 650 33.40 -0.70 -19.29
CA SER A 650 34.04 -1.01 -20.57
C SER A 650 33.82 -2.44 -21.07
N THR A 651 33.49 -3.38 -20.18
CA THR A 651 33.47 -4.82 -20.51
C THR A 651 32.33 -5.62 -19.89
N ASP A 652 31.66 -5.09 -18.86
CA ASP A 652 30.59 -5.81 -18.18
C ASP A 652 29.27 -5.70 -18.95
N THR A 653 28.81 -6.85 -19.45
CA THR A 653 27.55 -6.95 -20.21
C THR A 653 26.31 -6.89 -19.33
N VAL A 654 26.42 -7.28 -18.06
CA VAL A 654 25.32 -7.20 -17.08
C VAL A 654 25.08 -5.73 -16.75
N PHE A 655 26.14 -4.96 -16.50
CA PHE A 655 26.02 -3.51 -16.32
C PHE A 655 25.43 -2.82 -17.55
N ALA A 656 25.83 -3.24 -18.75
CA ALA A 656 25.27 -2.70 -19.99
C ALA A 656 23.76 -3.00 -20.16
N ALA A 657 23.27 -4.13 -19.63
CA ALA A 657 21.85 -4.46 -19.59
C ALA A 657 21.11 -3.57 -18.58
N LEU A 658 21.62 -3.46 -17.35
CA LEU A 658 21.11 -2.58 -16.30
C LEU A 658 20.92 -1.15 -16.81
N GLN A 659 21.90 -0.60 -17.55
CA GLN A 659 21.80 0.78 -18.07
C GLN A 659 20.66 0.98 -19.10
N GLY A 660 20.14 -0.09 -19.71
CA GLY A 660 19.04 -0.06 -20.66
C GLY A 660 17.65 -0.27 -20.05
N GLU A 661 17.55 -0.42 -18.73
CA GLU A 661 16.30 -0.79 -18.04
C GLU A 661 15.73 0.34 -17.19
N TYR A 662 14.41 0.33 -17.03
CA TYR A 662 13.72 1.12 -16.02
C TYR A 662 14.09 0.59 -14.63
N ILE A 663 14.82 1.39 -13.86
CA ILE A 663 15.25 1.03 -12.51
C ILE A 663 14.19 1.47 -11.51
N THR A 664 13.68 0.52 -10.72
CA THR A 664 12.59 0.73 -9.76
C THR A 664 13.11 1.20 -8.42
N ALA A 665 14.08 0.48 -7.85
CA ALA A 665 14.66 0.76 -6.54
C ALA A 665 16.14 0.36 -6.51
N LEU A 666 16.85 0.89 -5.52
CA LEU A 666 18.24 0.56 -5.26
C LEU A 666 18.56 0.78 -3.79
N ASP A 667 19.39 -0.11 -3.23
CA ASP A 667 19.87 -0.01 -1.86
C ASP A 667 21.27 -0.64 -1.75
N GLY A 668 22.06 -0.26 -0.75
CA GLY A 668 23.41 -0.76 -0.61
C GLY A 668 24.14 -0.33 0.66
N THR A 669 25.14 -1.13 1.01
CA THR A 669 25.95 -0.94 2.22
C THR A 669 27.45 -0.94 1.90
N THR A 670 28.24 -0.46 2.86
CA THR A 670 29.70 -0.52 2.83
C THR A 670 30.27 -1.54 3.83
N SER A 671 29.39 -2.21 4.58
CA SER A 671 29.74 -3.26 5.54
C SER A 671 29.90 -4.61 4.84
N SER A 672 31.00 -4.78 4.11
CA SER A 672 31.37 -6.06 3.50
C SER A 672 32.76 -6.50 3.96
N ALA A 673 32.90 -7.81 4.22
CA ALA A 673 34.20 -8.41 4.54
C ALA A 673 35.15 -8.45 3.32
N THR A 674 34.61 -8.41 2.11
CA THR A 674 35.35 -8.65 0.86
C THR A 674 35.42 -7.42 -0.02
N PHE A 675 34.33 -6.65 -0.11
CA PHE A 675 34.17 -5.53 -1.02
C PHE A 675 34.16 -4.19 -0.28
N SER A 676 34.47 -3.10 -0.99
CA SER A 676 34.41 -1.75 -0.40
C SER A 676 33.01 -1.13 -0.45
N GLY A 677 32.09 -1.78 -1.14
CA GLY A 677 30.68 -1.40 -1.24
C GLY A 677 29.93 -2.50 -1.98
N VAL A 678 28.69 -2.73 -1.58
CA VAL A 678 27.77 -3.65 -2.24
C VAL A 678 26.46 -2.91 -2.44
N VAL A 679 25.86 -3.07 -3.61
CA VAL A 679 24.61 -2.44 -3.99
C VAL A 679 23.73 -3.45 -4.70
N TYR A 680 22.43 -3.37 -4.45
CA TYR A 680 21.42 -4.12 -5.15
C TYR A 680 20.53 -3.12 -5.90
N VAL A 681 20.21 -3.46 -7.13
CA VAL A 681 19.44 -2.61 -8.04
C VAL A 681 18.34 -3.45 -8.65
N THR A 682 17.10 -3.01 -8.54
CA THR A 682 15.95 -3.71 -9.11
C THR A 682 15.44 -2.97 -10.35
N SER A 683 15.09 -3.73 -11.38
CA SER A 683 14.25 -3.29 -12.48
C SER A 683 12.90 -3.99 -12.42
N ASP A 684 12.03 -3.78 -13.41
CA ASP A 684 10.75 -4.49 -13.49
C ASP A 684 10.90 -6.03 -13.52
N GLN A 685 12.05 -6.56 -13.95
CA GLN A 685 12.23 -8.01 -14.17
C GLN A 685 13.51 -8.59 -13.56
N THR A 686 14.46 -7.75 -13.17
CA THR A 686 15.83 -8.19 -12.85
C THR A 686 16.29 -7.60 -11.53
N VAL A 687 16.98 -8.40 -10.72
CA VAL A 687 17.74 -7.96 -9.55
C VAL A 687 19.23 -8.06 -9.87
N TYR A 688 19.91 -6.92 -9.84
CA TYR A 688 21.34 -6.83 -10.05
C TYR A 688 22.07 -6.64 -8.73
N LYS A 689 23.18 -7.34 -8.53
CA LYS A 689 24.16 -7.05 -7.47
C LYS A 689 25.38 -6.40 -8.10
N GLY A 690 25.81 -5.28 -7.53
CA GLY A 690 27.07 -4.61 -7.83
C GLY A 690 28.03 -4.72 -6.64
N GLU A 691 29.27 -5.14 -6.89
CA GLU A 691 30.29 -5.31 -5.87
C GLU A 691 31.52 -4.45 -6.20
N LEU A 692 31.84 -3.47 -5.35
CA LEU A 692 32.99 -2.59 -5.53
C LEU A 692 34.27 -3.26 -5.03
N GLU A 693 35.18 -3.57 -5.95
CA GLU A 693 36.49 -4.10 -5.60
C GLU A 693 37.27 -3.11 -4.71
N SER A 694 38.03 -3.67 -3.77
CA SER A 694 38.92 -2.84 -2.94
C SER A 694 39.97 -2.13 -3.78
N SER A 695 40.45 -0.97 -3.30
CA SER A 695 41.52 -0.21 -3.96
C SER A 695 42.83 -0.99 -4.16
N THR A 696 43.04 -2.10 -3.43
CA THR A 696 44.19 -2.99 -3.63
C THR A 696 43.97 -4.09 -4.66
N SER A 697 42.71 -4.38 -4.98
CA SER A 697 42.30 -5.44 -5.92
C SER A 697 41.98 -4.85 -7.30
N CYS A 698 41.32 -3.69 -7.33
CA CYS A 698 41.05 -3.00 -8.58
C CYS A 698 42.31 -2.37 -9.18
N SER A 699 42.58 -2.69 -10.44
CA SER A 699 43.67 -2.08 -11.23
C SER A 699 43.19 -1.07 -12.29
N THR A 700 41.88 -0.88 -12.37
CA THR A 700 41.18 0.06 -13.25
C THR A 700 40.71 1.28 -12.44
N SER A 701 39.67 1.99 -12.89
CA SER A 701 39.15 3.18 -12.22
C SER A 701 37.67 3.36 -12.47
N GLY A 702 36.96 4.00 -11.54
CA GLY A 702 35.54 4.32 -11.70
C GLY A 702 34.67 3.05 -11.70
N PHE A 703 33.69 3.01 -12.58
CA PHE A 703 32.74 1.88 -12.66
C PHE A 703 33.36 0.58 -13.17
N ASP A 704 34.55 0.61 -13.79
CA ASP A 704 35.31 -0.61 -14.13
C ASP A 704 35.91 -1.33 -12.90
N CYS A 705 35.80 -0.75 -11.70
CA CYS A 705 36.13 -1.43 -10.44
C CYS A 705 34.93 -2.15 -9.80
N TRP A 706 33.74 -1.97 -10.37
CA TRP A 706 32.55 -2.68 -9.91
C TRP A 706 32.40 -3.97 -10.70
N GLN A 707 31.93 -5.03 -10.05
CA GLN A 707 31.54 -6.27 -10.70
C GLN A 707 30.03 -6.40 -10.60
N PHE A 708 29.34 -6.62 -11.73
CA PHE A 708 27.89 -6.78 -11.72
C PHE A 708 27.48 -8.23 -12.03
N SER A 709 26.49 -8.70 -11.30
CA SER A 709 25.86 -10.00 -11.52
C SER A 709 24.35 -9.89 -11.47
N ASP A 710 23.68 -10.64 -12.35
CA ASP A 710 22.25 -10.90 -12.26
C ASP A 710 22.03 -11.95 -11.16
N VAL A 711 21.32 -11.54 -10.12
CA VAL A 711 20.98 -12.35 -8.95
C VAL A 711 19.48 -12.51 -8.81
N THR A 712 18.74 -12.43 -9.92
CA THR A 712 17.27 -12.45 -9.91
C THR A 712 16.72 -13.74 -9.28
N PRO A 713 15.72 -13.66 -8.38
CA PRO A 713 15.02 -14.83 -7.85
C PRO A 713 14.51 -15.76 -8.96
N THR A 714 14.54 -17.08 -8.73
CA THR A 714 14.09 -18.05 -9.75
C THR A 714 12.58 -18.24 -9.83
N ALA A 715 11.83 -17.71 -8.86
CA ALA A 715 10.37 -17.74 -8.87
C ALA A 715 9.81 -16.92 -10.06
N SER A 716 8.56 -17.14 -10.44
CA SER A 716 7.90 -16.24 -11.39
C SER A 716 7.63 -14.92 -10.68
N HIS A 717 8.06 -13.82 -11.28
CA HIS A 717 7.89 -12.47 -10.73
C HIS A 717 7.73 -11.46 -11.88
N SER A 718 7.25 -10.28 -11.52
CA SER A 718 7.22 -9.09 -12.38
C SER A 718 6.96 -7.88 -11.48
N GLY A 719 7.58 -6.76 -11.78
CA GLY A 719 7.37 -5.50 -11.06
C GLY A 719 8.00 -5.50 -9.68
N PHE A 720 9.32 -5.70 -9.57
CA PHE A 720 10.03 -5.47 -8.31
C PHE A 720 9.82 -4.03 -7.86
N SER A 721 9.32 -3.85 -6.65
CA SER A 721 8.92 -2.56 -6.09
C SER A 721 9.95 -1.98 -5.12
N ALA A 722 10.62 -2.84 -4.35
CA ALA A 722 11.55 -2.41 -3.31
C ALA A 722 12.70 -3.39 -3.12
N VAL A 723 13.80 -2.87 -2.57
CA VAL A 723 14.97 -3.62 -2.13
C VAL A 723 15.47 -3.02 -0.82
N ALA A 724 15.86 -3.88 0.12
CA ALA A 724 16.48 -3.49 1.37
C ALA A 724 17.68 -4.41 1.67
N VAL A 725 18.78 -3.84 2.14
CA VAL A 725 20.02 -4.55 2.47
C VAL A 725 20.30 -4.37 3.95
N GLU A 726 20.72 -5.44 4.62
CA GLU A 726 21.16 -5.33 6.00
C GLU A 726 22.41 -4.41 6.09
N PRO A 727 22.38 -3.32 6.87
CA PRO A 727 23.50 -2.41 7.01
C PRO A 727 24.76 -3.07 7.57
N ALA A 728 24.62 -4.14 8.36
CA ALA A 728 25.72 -4.88 8.98
C ALA A 728 26.22 -6.08 8.15
N ASP A 729 25.41 -6.62 7.24
CA ASP A 729 25.72 -7.76 6.38
C ASP A 729 25.30 -7.50 4.92
N ALA A 730 26.29 -7.18 4.09
CA ALA A 730 26.08 -6.95 2.66
C ALA A 730 25.53 -8.14 1.85
N ASP A 731 25.56 -9.36 2.40
CA ASP A 731 25.03 -10.56 1.75
C ASP A 731 23.60 -10.90 2.21
N HIS A 732 23.06 -10.19 3.21
CA HIS A 732 21.66 -10.30 3.63
C HIS A 732 20.83 -9.19 2.97
N VAL A 733 19.90 -9.60 2.10
CA VAL A 733 19.11 -8.70 1.26
C VAL A 733 17.70 -9.22 1.08
N TRP A 734 16.74 -8.29 1.05
CA TRP A 734 15.34 -8.54 0.73
C TRP A 734 14.94 -7.80 -0.53
N VAL A 735 14.16 -8.44 -1.39
CA VAL A 735 13.51 -7.80 -2.54
C VAL A 735 12.03 -8.09 -2.50
N ALA A 736 11.23 -7.11 -2.89
CA ALA A 736 9.79 -7.25 -2.97
C ALA A 736 9.29 -7.14 -4.41
N TYR A 737 8.28 -7.93 -4.73
CA TYR A 737 7.49 -7.83 -5.95
C TYR A 737 6.06 -8.26 -5.65
N ASP A 738 5.08 -7.48 -6.13
CA ASP A 738 3.67 -7.70 -5.80
C ASP A 738 3.48 -7.87 -4.27
N ASN A 739 2.79 -8.90 -3.81
CA ASN A 739 2.64 -9.24 -2.38
C ASN A 739 3.84 -9.98 -1.76
N CYS A 740 4.85 -10.36 -2.54
CA CYS A 740 5.87 -11.32 -2.14
C CYS A 740 7.16 -10.63 -1.71
N ILE A 741 7.77 -11.11 -0.62
CA ILE A 741 9.12 -10.73 -0.18
C ILE A 741 10.02 -11.95 -0.33
N GLN A 742 11.12 -11.78 -1.06
CA GLN A 742 12.19 -12.77 -1.16
C GLN A 742 13.39 -12.32 -0.35
N GLU A 743 13.94 -13.23 0.43
CA GLU A 743 15.15 -13.04 1.22
C GLU A 743 16.31 -13.84 0.64
N SER A 744 17.49 -13.27 0.66
CA SER A 744 18.75 -13.96 0.45
C SER A 744 19.70 -13.62 1.60
N THR A 745 20.32 -14.65 2.18
CA THR A 745 21.40 -14.54 3.17
C THR A 745 22.79 -14.84 2.58
N ASN A 746 22.91 -14.89 1.25
CA ASN A 746 24.16 -15.23 0.55
C ASN A 746 24.38 -14.40 -0.72
N GLY A 747 23.96 -13.14 -0.65
CA GLY A 747 24.19 -12.14 -1.67
C GLY A 747 23.55 -12.44 -3.02
N GLY A 748 22.35 -13.02 -2.99
CA GLY A 748 21.52 -13.32 -4.15
C GLY A 748 21.87 -14.63 -4.86
N SER A 749 22.73 -15.47 -4.28
CA SER A 749 23.05 -16.79 -4.85
C SER A 749 21.87 -17.76 -4.75
N SER A 750 21.00 -17.59 -3.75
CA SER A 750 19.73 -18.28 -3.60
C SER A 750 18.73 -17.41 -2.85
N TRP A 751 17.45 -17.56 -3.19
CA TRP A 751 16.36 -16.83 -2.57
C TRP A 751 15.37 -17.77 -1.89
N ALA A 752 14.77 -17.31 -0.80
CA ALA A 752 13.66 -17.94 -0.11
C ALA A 752 12.52 -16.95 0.07
N VAL A 753 11.28 -17.46 0.13
CA VAL A 753 10.13 -16.66 0.57
C VAL A 753 10.36 -16.26 2.03
N TYR A 754 10.24 -14.97 2.32
CA TYR A 754 10.36 -14.46 3.69
C TYR A 754 9.02 -14.57 4.41
N GLY A 755 8.99 -15.32 5.52
CA GLY A 755 7.74 -15.60 6.26
C GLY A 755 6.67 -16.26 5.39
N ASP A 756 5.43 -15.77 5.51
CA ASP A 756 4.28 -16.10 4.67
C ASP A 756 3.95 -15.00 3.64
N SER A 757 4.93 -14.13 3.33
CA SER A 757 4.73 -12.94 2.50
C SER A 757 4.00 -13.21 1.18
N CYS A 758 4.29 -14.32 0.51
CA CYS A 758 3.81 -14.59 -0.85
C CYS A 758 2.46 -15.34 -0.90
N THR A 759 1.54 -15.05 0.03
CA THR A 759 0.18 -15.61 0.05
C THR A 759 -0.86 -14.64 -0.51
N ASP A 760 -1.95 -15.15 -1.06
CA ASP A 760 -2.99 -14.31 -1.71
C ASP A 760 -3.68 -13.32 -0.76
N ASP A 761 -3.60 -13.55 0.55
CA ASP A 761 -4.14 -12.65 1.58
C ASP A 761 -3.19 -11.48 1.92
N HIS A 762 -1.98 -11.45 1.36
CA HIS A 762 -1.01 -10.38 1.59
C HIS A 762 -1.12 -9.25 0.57
N GLU A 763 -0.90 -8.02 1.03
CA GLU A 763 -0.97 -6.83 0.21
C GLU A 763 0.33 -6.56 -0.53
N ALA A 764 0.21 -5.89 -1.68
CA ALA A 764 1.37 -5.57 -2.49
C ALA A 764 2.34 -4.65 -1.74
N VAL A 765 3.61 -5.02 -1.69
CA VAL A 765 4.67 -4.30 -1.00
C VAL A 765 5.13 -3.13 -1.88
N LYS A 766 5.24 -1.94 -1.31
CA LYS A 766 5.68 -0.71 -1.97
C LYS A 766 7.06 -0.28 -1.54
N VAL A 767 7.37 -0.42 -0.26
CA VAL A 767 8.64 0.00 0.34
C VAL A 767 9.08 -1.03 1.37
N LEU A 768 10.40 -1.22 1.47
CA LEU A 768 11.04 -1.98 2.52
C LEU A 768 12.01 -1.07 3.26
N ALA A 769 11.97 -1.09 4.57
CA ALA A 769 12.95 -0.43 5.43
C ALA A 769 13.59 -1.43 6.37
N TYR A 770 14.91 -1.35 6.51
CA TYR A 770 15.66 -2.29 7.34
C TYR A 770 15.54 -1.96 8.84
N ASP A 771 15.26 -3.01 9.62
CA ASP A 771 15.47 -3.21 11.05
C ASP A 771 15.11 -4.69 11.31
N ASP A 772 13.95 -5.00 11.88
CA ASP A 772 13.26 -6.31 11.77
C ASP A 772 12.41 -6.41 10.47
N LEU A 773 12.94 -5.86 9.37
CA LEU A 773 12.27 -5.63 8.07
C LEU A 773 10.83 -5.10 8.18
N ILE A 774 10.66 -3.80 8.03
CA ILE A 774 9.34 -3.16 7.93
C ILE A 774 8.96 -3.08 6.45
N ALA A 775 7.77 -3.57 6.12
CA ALA A 775 7.17 -3.45 4.80
C ALA A 775 6.03 -2.43 4.83
N GLY A 776 6.15 -1.37 4.02
CA GLY A 776 5.01 -0.56 3.63
C GLY A 776 4.30 -1.21 2.44
N THR A 777 3.00 -1.44 2.56
CA THR A 777 2.20 -2.18 1.58
C THR A 777 0.99 -1.37 1.14
N GLU A 778 0.18 -1.90 0.22
CA GLU A 778 -1.14 -1.34 -0.11
C GLU A 778 -2.13 -1.45 1.06
N GLY A 779 -1.93 -2.37 2.00
CA GLY A 779 -2.80 -2.61 3.16
C GLY A 779 -2.47 -1.82 4.42
N GLY A 780 -1.20 -1.41 4.57
CA GLY A 780 -0.67 -0.80 5.77
C GLY A 780 0.83 -1.04 5.93
N ALA A 781 1.36 -0.68 7.10
CA ALA A 781 2.74 -0.96 7.48
C ALA A 781 2.81 -2.19 8.38
N PHE A 782 3.72 -3.11 8.06
CA PHE A 782 3.88 -4.35 8.77
C PHE A 782 5.33 -4.61 9.12
N ALA A 783 5.60 -5.01 10.36
CA ALA A 783 6.89 -5.51 10.78
C ALA A 783 6.92 -7.03 10.64
N TYR A 784 8.07 -7.59 10.24
CA TYR A 784 8.27 -9.03 10.17
C TYR A 784 9.18 -9.47 11.31
N VAL A 785 8.57 -9.78 12.44
CA VAL A 785 9.31 -10.19 13.63
C VAL A 785 9.46 -11.70 13.68
N ASP A 786 10.62 -12.18 14.11
CA ASP A 786 10.72 -13.58 14.54
C ASP A 786 9.64 -13.83 15.61
N ASP A 787 8.77 -14.82 15.38
CA ASP A 787 7.63 -15.20 16.26
C ASP A 787 8.03 -15.45 17.74
N GLY A 788 9.33 -15.39 18.06
CA GLY A 788 9.88 -15.74 19.37
C GLY A 788 9.61 -17.19 19.74
N THR A 789 9.06 -17.99 18.82
CA THR A 789 8.93 -19.44 18.90
C THR A 789 10.21 -20.15 18.49
N THR A 790 11.35 -19.43 18.46
CA THR A 790 12.68 -20.02 18.58
C THR A 790 12.79 -20.72 19.94
N ALA A 791 12.23 -21.92 19.96
CA ALA A 791 12.57 -22.99 20.88
C ALA A 791 14.09 -22.98 21.08
N CYS A 792 14.53 -23.06 22.33
CA CYS A 792 15.94 -23.14 22.66
C CYS A 792 16.65 -24.19 21.80
N THR A 793 17.79 -23.82 21.23
CA THR A 793 18.54 -24.72 20.35
C THR A 793 18.95 -25.97 21.13
N SER A 794 18.42 -27.14 20.77
CA SER A 794 18.87 -28.41 21.33
C SER A 794 20.20 -28.81 20.66
N ASP A 795 21.33 -28.31 21.19
CA ASP A 795 22.69 -28.70 20.79
C ASP A 795 23.03 -30.13 21.28
N GLY A 796 22.14 -31.09 21.00
CA GLY A 796 22.17 -32.43 21.58
C GLY A 796 21.83 -32.50 23.07
N PHE A 797 21.38 -31.38 23.68
CA PHE A 797 20.90 -31.32 25.05
C PHE A 797 19.56 -32.06 25.21
N THR A 798 19.37 -32.68 26.38
CA THR A 798 18.10 -33.28 26.78
C THR A 798 17.85 -33.02 28.26
N TRP A 799 16.58 -32.80 28.60
CA TRP A 799 16.12 -32.68 29.99
C TRP A 799 16.16 -33.98 30.77
N ASP A 800 16.36 -35.13 30.12
CA ASP A 800 16.68 -36.39 30.79
C ASP A 800 18.17 -36.34 31.21
N ILE A 801 18.48 -35.72 32.36
CA ILE A 801 19.82 -35.41 32.86
C ILE A 801 20.52 -36.64 33.45
N ASP A 802 19.78 -37.64 33.94
CA ASP A 802 20.39 -38.90 34.37
C ASP A 802 20.38 -39.99 33.27
N ALA A 803 19.82 -39.70 32.08
CA ALA A 803 19.71 -40.61 30.94
C ALA A 803 18.92 -41.89 31.27
N ASN A 804 17.80 -41.78 31.98
CA ASN A 804 16.90 -42.88 32.31
C ASN A 804 15.72 -43.06 31.33
N SER A 805 15.66 -42.24 30.26
CA SER A 805 14.57 -42.14 29.27
C SER A 805 13.24 -41.58 29.79
N SER A 806 13.29 -40.83 30.90
CA SER A 806 12.16 -40.12 31.52
C SER A 806 12.63 -38.75 31.97
N VAL A 807 11.69 -37.81 32.11
CA VAL A 807 11.97 -36.49 32.69
C VAL A 807 11.05 -36.30 33.87
N GLU A 808 11.62 -36.20 35.07
CA GLU A 808 10.85 -36.10 36.32
C GLU A 808 11.24 -34.84 37.14
N PRO A 809 10.27 -34.14 37.77
CA PRO A 809 10.55 -32.90 38.48
C PRO A 809 11.52 -33.05 39.66
N LEU A 810 11.45 -34.18 40.35
CA LEU A 810 12.26 -34.48 41.54
C LEU A 810 13.56 -35.23 41.22
N GLU A 811 13.79 -35.54 39.95
CA GLU A 811 15.02 -36.17 39.45
C GLU A 811 15.74 -35.11 38.61
N ASP A 812 15.43 -35.01 37.31
CA ASP A 812 16.08 -34.08 36.39
C ASP A 812 15.91 -32.61 36.76
N GLY A 813 14.66 -32.20 37.06
CA GLY A 813 14.41 -30.82 37.49
C GLY A 813 15.19 -30.45 38.76
N LEU A 814 15.37 -31.42 39.65
CA LEU A 814 16.12 -31.25 40.89
C LEU A 814 17.64 -31.26 40.64
N LEU A 815 18.15 -32.09 39.73
CA LEU A 815 19.56 -32.08 39.30
C LEU A 815 19.93 -30.73 38.68
N PHE A 816 19.08 -30.21 37.79
CA PHE A 816 19.30 -28.94 37.11
C PHE A 816 19.33 -27.77 38.09
N ILE A 817 18.29 -27.60 38.93
CA ILE A 817 18.23 -26.45 39.85
C ILE A 817 19.33 -26.51 40.91
N ARG A 818 19.75 -27.72 41.35
CA ARG A 818 20.89 -27.88 42.28
C ARG A 818 22.21 -27.47 41.62
N TYR A 819 22.42 -27.86 40.37
CA TYR A 819 23.59 -27.44 39.61
C TYR A 819 23.67 -25.91 39.50
N LEU A 820 22.55 -25.24 39.19
CA LEU A 820 22.49 -23.77 39.14
C LEU A 820 22.70 -23.07 40.50
N PHE A 821 22.49 -23.79 41.61
CA PHE A 821 22.87 -23.33 42.96
C PHE A 821 24.33 -23.67 43.34
N ASP A 822 25.17 -24.06 42.38
CA ASP A 822 26.57 -24.49 42.55
C ASP A 822 26.75 -25.74 43.44
N PHE A 823 25.75 -26.63 43.52
CA PHE A 823 25.89 -27.89 44.24
C PHE A 823 26.77 -28.83 43.41
N THR A 824 27.79 -29.43 44.06
CA THR A 824 28.73 -30.37 43.43
C THR A 824 28.87 -31.63 44.28
N GLY A 825 29.37 -32.72 43.69
CA GLY A 825 29.57 -33.98 44.41
C GLY A 825 28.26 -34.61 44.91
N ASN A 826 28.27 -35.26 46.08
CA ASN A 826 27.07 -35.94 46.60
C ASN A 826 25.83 -35.01 46.72
N PRO A 827 25.92 -33.76 47.21
CA PRO A 827 24.79 -32.83 47.24
C PRO A 827 24.07 -32.62 45.90
N LEU A 828 24.77 -32.73 44.77
CA LEU A 828 24.16 -32.62 43.45
C LEU A 828 23.22 -33.79 43.19
N VAL A 829 23.70 -35.03 43.40
CA VAL A 829 23.03 -36.27 42.97
C VAL A 829 22.15 -36.93 44.03
N ASP A 830 22.29 -36.56 45.31
CA ASP A 830 21.64 -37.26 46.41
C ASP A 830 20.11 -37.24 46.26
N ALA A 831 19.52 -38.44 46.09
CA ALA A 831 18.10 -38.66 45.86
C ALA A 831 17.50 -37.91 44.64
N ALA A 832 18.32 -37.60 43.63
CA ALA A 832 17.89 -36.92 42.40
C ALA A 832 18.25 -37.69 41.12
N VAL A 833 18.85 -38.88 41.24
CA VAL A 833 19.17 -39.78 40.12
C VAL A 833 18.34 -41.04 40.29
N ASP A 834 17.64 -41.49 39.24
CA ASP A 834 16.90 -42.75 39.22
C ASP A 834 17.85 -43.95 39.32
N MET A 835 17.31 -45.08 39.78
CA MET A 835 18.08 -46.33 39.85
C MET A 835 18.48 -46.89 38.48
N ASN A 836 17.81 -46.46 37.40
CA ASN A 836 18.10 -46.84 36.02
C ASN A 836 18.88 -45.76 35.25
N GLY A 837 19.26 -44.64 35.89
CA GLY A 837 20.03 -43.57 35.26
C GLY A 837 21.39 -44.08 34.74
N GLU A 838 21.63 -43.89 33.45
CA GLU A 838 22.91 -44.22 32.81
C GLU A 838 24.02 -43.22 33.16
N ARG A 839 23.65 -41.99 33.56
CA ARG A 839 24.51 -40.95 34.12
C ARG A 839 24.20 -40.75 35.60
N SER A 840 24.94 -41.44 36.47
CA SER A 840 24.63 -41.53 37.90
C SER A 840 25.70 -40.96 38.84
N SER A 841 26.89 -40.62 38.33
CA SER A 841 27.93 -39.99 39.15
C SER A 841 27.87 -38.45 39.07
N PRO A 842 28.20 -37.72 40.15
CA PRO A 842 28.24 -36.26 40.12
C PRO A 842 29.11 -35.70 38.99
N SER A 843 30.26 -36.35 38.73
CA SER A 843 31.18 -35.91 37.68
C SER A 843 30.62 -36.03 36.27
N GLU A 844 29.78 -37.03 36.00
CA GLU A 844 29.16 -37.21 34.67
C GLU A 844 28.07 -36.17 34.44
N ILE A 845 27.25 -35.90 35.47
CA ILE A 845 26.19 -34.91 35.42
C ILE A 845 26.76 -33.49 35.31
N GLU A 846 27.80 -33.14 36.08
CA GLU A 846 28.46 -31.83 36.00
C GLU A 846 29.05 -31.58 34.60
N VAL A 847 29.69 -32.60 33.99
CA VAL A 847 30.25 -32.46 32.64
C VAL A 847 29.14 -32.29 31.59
N PHE A 848 28.04 -33.03 31.72
CA PHE A 848 26.91 -32.90 30.80
C PHE A 848 26.31 -31.50 30.86
N LEU A 849 25.98 -30.99 32.05
CA LEU A 849 25.38 -29.67 32.21
C LEU A 849 26.35 -28.56 31.78
N ALA A 850 27.63 -28.64 32.12
CA ALA A 850 28.62 -27.64 31.72
C ALA A 850 28.83 -27.53 30.19
N THR A 851 28.46 -28.56 29.42
CA THR A 851 28.63 -28.58 27.96
C THR A 851 27.47 -27.91 27.21
N HIS A 852 26.30 -27.73 27.85
CA HIS A 852 25.06 -27.28 27.19
C HIS A 852 24.52 -25.95 27.74
N GLY A 853 25.40 -25.04 28.17
CA GLY A 853 25.00 -23.78 28.81
C GLY A 853 23.94 -22.98 28.05
N ALA A 854 24.10 -22.84 26.72
CA ALA A 854 23.16 -22.09 25.88
C ALA A 854 21.76 -22.73 25.76
N ALA A 855 21.65 -24.05 25.90
CA ALA A 855 20.36 -24.75 25.83
C ALA A 855 19.59 -24.69 27.16
N MET A 856 20.25 -24.26 28.24
CA MET A 856 19.69 -24.20 29.59
C MET A 856 19.22 -22.78 29.99
N ASP A 857 19.46 -21.78 29.14
CA ASP A 857 18.98 -20.40 29.31
C ASP A 857 17.58 -20.29 28.68
N ILE A 858 16.58 -20.26 29.56
CA ILE A 858 15.17 -20.43 29.24
C ILE A 858 14.50 -19.08 29.02
N ASP A 859 14.82 -18.06 29.82
CA ASP A 859 14.31 -16.70 29.60
C ASP A 859 15.12 -15.89 28.58
N GLY A 860 16.26 -16.41 28.12
CA GLY A 860 17.03 -15.88 26.99
C GLY A 860 17.76 -14.59 27.34
N ASP A 861 18.23 -14.45 28.58
CA ASP A 861 18.95 -13.27 29.06
C ASP A 861 20.49 -13.44 29.05
N ASP A 862 20.98 -14.50 28.39
CA ASP A 862 22.38 -14.95 28.33
C ASP A 862 22.98 -15.32 29.71
N THR A 863 22.14 -15.49 30.75
CA THR A 863 22.57 -15.73 32.14
C THR A 863 21.80 -16.87 32.81
N LEU A 864 22.48 -18.00 33.04
CA LEU A 864 21.90 -19.11 33.79
C LEU A 864 21.65 -18.77 35.27
N GLY A 865 20.38 -18.69 35.67
CA GLY A 865 19.94 -18.38 37.02
C GLY A 865 19.07 -19.48 37.66
N PRO A 866 19.32 -19.85 38.93
CA PRO A 866 18.52 -20.89 39.60
C PRO A 866 17.07 -20.47 39.90
N LEU A 867 16.81 -19.17 39.99
CA LEU A 867 15.47 -18.61 40.27
C LEU A 867 14.78 -18.05 39.02
N THR A 868 15.48 -18.06 37.88
CA THR A 868 14.94 -17.71 36.58
C THR A 868 14.73 -19.00 35.80
N ASP A 869 15.77 -19.54 35.19
CA ASP A 869 15.75 -20.77 34.38
C ASP A 869 15.37 -22.00 35.20
N GLY A 870 16.11 -22.24 36.29
CA GLY A 870 15.94 -23.43 37.12
C GLY A 870 14.53 -23.53 37.72
N LEU A 871 13.93 -22.38 38.07
CA LEU A 871 12.60 -22.32 38.63
C LEU A 871 11.52 -22.56 37.57
N MET A 872 11.67 -22.02 36.36
CA MET A 872 10.73 -22.26 35.26
C MET A 872 10.74 -23.73 34.83
N VAL A 873 11.92 -24.34 34.67
CA VAL A 873 12.04 -25.76 34.29
C VAL A 873 11.40 -26.69 35.32
N ILE A 874 11.71 -26.52 36.60
CA ILE A 874 11.14 -27.40 37.63
C ILE A 874 9.62 -27.19 37.77
N ARG A 875 9.11 -25.96 37.60
CA ARG A 875 7.67 -25.66 37.56
C ARG A 875 7.01 -26.36 36.37
N TYR A 876 7.60 -26.26 35.18
CA TYR A 876 7.08 -26.91 34.00
C TYR A 876 6.96 -28.43 34.19
N PHE A 877 7.98 -29.09 34.74
CA PHE A 877 7.93 -30.53 35.04
C PHE A 877 6.85 -30.88 36.07
N PHE A 878 6.62 -30.02 37.07
CA PHE A 878 5.49 -30.20 38.01
C PHE A 878 4.11 -29.95 37.39
N GLY A 879 4.03 -29.56 36.12
CA GLY A 879 2.78 -29.33 35.39
C GLY A 879 2.22 -27.92 35.51
N PHE A 880 3.03 -26.95 35.97
CA PHE A 880 2.64 -25.53 35.95
C PHE A 880 2.74 -24.98 34.52
N ARG A 881 1.78 -24.11 34.17
CA ARG A 881 1.54 -23.53 32.84
C ARG A 881 1.02 -22.10 33.03
N ASP A 882 0.93 -21.33 31.95
CA ASP A 882 0.46 -19.93 31.93
C ASP A 882 1.23 -19.04 32.95
N ASP A 883 0.56 -18.05 33.55
CA ASP A 883 1.13 -17.18 34.59
C ASP A 883 1.85 -17.96 35.70
N ALA A 884 1.34 -19.15 36.08
CA ALA A 884 1.91 -19.94 37.16
C ALA A 884 3.30 -20.53 36.80
N LEU A 885 3.64 -20.62 35.51
CA LEU A 885 4.96 -20.98 35.04
C LEU A 885 5.97 -19.84 35.26
N ILE A 886 5.59 -18.62 34.89
CA ILE A 886 6.51 -17.46 34.78
C ILE A 886 6.47 -16.48 35.95
N GLU A 887 5.43 -16.50 36.80
CA GLU A 887 5.24 -15.50 37.86
C GLU A 887 6.44 -15.48 38.83
N GLY A 888 7.14 -14.35 38.85
CA GLY A 888 8.32 -14.12 39.69
C GLY A 888 9.57 -14.90 39.29
N ALA A 889 9.61 -15.47 38.08
CA ALA A 889 10.72 -16.28 37.56
C ALA A 889 11.36 -15.70 36.28
N LEU A 890 10.96 -14.51 35.82
CA LEU A 890 11.60 -13.84 34.69
C LEU A 890 12.71 -12.89 35.18
N ALA A 891 13.88 -12.92 34.53
CA ALA A 891 14.89 -11.89 34.70
C ALA A 891 14.41 -10.52 34.20
N ALA A 892 15.04 -9.45 34.67
CA ALA A 892 14.75 -8.09 34.17
C ALA A 892 15.22 -7.88 32.72
N THR A 893 16.14 -8.72 32.26
CA THR A 893 16.75 -8.74 30.92
C THR A 893 16.22 -9.87 30.05
N ALA A 894 15.20 -10.60 30.51
CA ALA A 894 14.58 -11.70 29.78
C ALA A 894 14.08 -11.25 28.40
N THR A 895 14.40 -12.03 27.38
CA THR A 895 13.91 -11.83 26.00
C THR A 895 12.71 -12.73 25.69
N ARG A 896 12.57 -13.86 26.41
CA ARG A 896 11.38 -14.73 26.40
C ARG A 896 10.53 -14.44 27.64
N THR A 897 9.45 -13.68 27.47
CA THR A 897 8.65 -13.14 28.59
C THR A 897 7.26 -13.75 28.74
N THR A 898 6.84 -14.63 27.83
CA THR A 898 5.50 -15.26 27.85
C THR A 898 5.58 -16.76 28.15
N SER A 899 4.53 -17.34 28.75
CA SER A 899 4.49 -18.78 29.07
C SER A 899 4.70 -19.63 27.82
N ASP A 900 4.02 -19.31 26.72
CA ASP A 900 4.11 -20.10 25.48
C ASP A 900 5.55 -20.19 24.95
N LYS A 901 6.31 -19.09 25.01
CA LYS A 901 7.73 -19.05 24.59
C LYS A 901 8.61 -19.92 25.50
N ILE A 902 8.37 -19.87 26.82
CA ILE A 902 9.10 -20.67 27.81
C ILE A 902 8.79 -22.17 27.65
N GLU A 903 7.53 -22.53 27.44
CA GLU A 903 7.11 -23.92 27.22
C GLU A 903 7.73 -24.49 25.96
N ALA A 904 7.66 -23.75 24.84
CA ALA A 904 8.27 -24.16 23.57
C ALA A 904 9.79 -24.40 23.72
N CYS A 905 10.49 -23.53 24.45
CA CYS A 905 11.91 -23.71 24.74
C CYS A 905 12.20 -24.99 25.55
N ILE A 906 11.43 -25.26 26.60
CA ILE A 906 11.61 -26.47 27.42
C ILE A 906 11.29 -27.73 26.61
N GLU A 907 10.21 -27.72 25.84
CA GLU A 907 9.74 -28.86 25.04
C GLU A 907 10.74 -29.28 23.95
N ALA A 908 11.53 -28.33 23.43
CA ALA A 908 12.55 -28.58 22.42
C ALA A 908 13.65 -29.56 22.84
N SER A 909 13.81 -29.79 24.15
CA SER A 909 14.82 -30.69 24.74
C SER A 909 14.21 -31.85 25.53
N LEU A 910 12.91 -32.12 25.41
CA LEU A 910 12.30 -33.34 25.98
C LEU A 910 12.63 -34.58 25.11
N PRO A 911 12.84 -35.76 25.71
CA PRO A 911 13.21 -37.00 25.01
C PRO A 911 12.09 -37.66 24.18
#